data_AF-A0A1Q6E9B6-F1
#
_entry.id   AF-A0A1Q6E9B6-F1
#
_cell.length_a   1.000
_cell.length_b   1.000
_cell.length_c   1.000
_cell.angle_alpha   90.00
_cell.angle_beta   90.00
_cell.angle_gamma   90.00
#
_symmetry.space_group_name_H-M   'P 1'
#
loop_
_entity.id
_entity.type
_entity.pdbx_description
1 polymer ?
#
loop_
_entity_poly.entity_id
_entity_poly.type
_entity_poly.pdbx_seq_one_letter_code
_entity_poly.pdbx_strand_id
1 'polypeptide(L)'
;MLDAKLAQTGQPRIVLEPTHQYVCFSPADSAQVARLEALDLITSYNPVGEEGRPIPEPDEDSQGEILPLYSVVPIGFQFPEDIPYTKIYDVYIQSLGGAGSASGSEEQLSTDLFKDVLTQTLAATGHTSVATRAGESQQEWNPSARFRFHVDVGDNSDTILPLKQLNVVVVQGSNQKRYYTDADGRITVTDKFIGPVDYQVVWDSHHFVIRQGNTWTRRGSWCKGHTEPLDTVLTSQCGLDYFLAGSHRALTAYYTEPNLVPGLAREQKLLNIGIVDKETPFKWEGRYVPILTAVIGEHALTMYAKSRVGGYHSSKSAMQTTFHELGHASHYYKDAGSYSAMYLFGRRKDMESWANGVSYAYTRALLGEEYEWSGTTNEEYTRLIECLLLNGFTMEQIQYDFYGSDDWGHWQSRIRARSDKQISDRLVNLIFDNPNDYHFDMRDMTEVSDTRIRLYQPVRLSIKDIDKYLPATWEITEGTGATILNNNTSKFLVCFTEPGEKTLRATVELAPGIEETFDKTVTVSNTSIVSVPGTATEGYPVTVSVMDLEICPDAKVTEWSVVQGDATITPKTDRSAQYTFRQPGNMTVKLKIQFQPNGPEVEYTAPIRVQPLDVYSVFGVINAPETYAYNTTYRAKYMGTETDVEIVDVEADHRTHYPYYPFDTWSYNKSTRTLSFLIPDHPLVFDYKLIIHYKVNGVEVEEPAILIVSNFPDTPASQTTDTAIGE
;
A
#
# COMPACT_ATOMS: atom_id res chain seq x y z
N MET A 1 30.57 -52.58 -10.31
CA MET A 1 31.64 -51.62 -10.67
C MET A 1 32.47 -51.21 -9.46
N LEU A 2 31.87 -50.91 -8.31
CA LEU A 2 32.58 -50.55 -7.07
C LEU A 2 33.62 -51.61 -6.64
N ASP A 3 33.24 -52.89 -6.66
CA ASP A 3 34.15 -54.02 -6.36
C ASP A 3 35.42 -54.05 -7.25
N ALA A 4 35.30 -53.63 -8.51
CA ALA A 4 36.43 -53.59 -9.44
C ALA A 4 37.37 -52.39 -9.18
N LYS A 5 36.83 -51.24 -8.77
CA LYS A 5 37.61 -50.06 -8.35
C LYS A 5 38.32 -50.28 -7.02
N LEU A 6 37.64 -50.89 -6.05
CA LEU A 6 38.22 -51.27 -4.75
C LEU A 6 39.36 -52.28 -4.95
N ALA A 7 39.17 -53.27 -5.82
CA ALA A 7 40.22 -54.23 -6.19
C ALA A 7 41.43 -53.56 -6.87
N GLN A 8 41.23 -52.53 -7.70
CA GLN A 8 42.33 -51.77 -8.35
C GLN A 8 43.09 -50.86 -7.38
N THR A 9 42.46 -50.42 -6.29
CA THR A 9 43.06 -49.54 -5.27
C THR A 9 43.57 -50.30 -4.05
N GLY A 10 43.48 -51.64 -4.05
CA GLY A 10 43.91 -52.49 -2.94
C GLY A 10 43.02 -52.40 -1.70
N GLN A 11 41.82 -51.83 -1.83
CA GLN A 11 40.86 -51.72 -0.75
C GLN A 11 39.98 -52.99 -0.66
N PRO A 12 39.62 -53.43 0.56
CA PRO A 12 38.75 -54.59 0.74
C PRO A 12 37.37 -54.36 0.10
N ARG A 13 36.72 -55.46 -0.28
CA ARG A 13 35.34 -55.43 -0.78
C ARG A 13 34.42 -54.84 0.30
N ILE A 14 33.68 -53.79 -0.03
CA ILE A 14 32.71 -53.17 0.88
C ILE A 14 31.35 -53.86 0.67
N VAL A 15 30.78 -54.42 1.73
CA VAL A 15 29.40 -54.90 1.75
C VAL A 15 28.55 -53.81 2.38
N LEU A 16 27.61 -53.26 1.61
CA LEU A 16 26.70 -52.22 2.11
C LEU A 16 25.50 -52.89 2.77
N GLU A 17 25.33 -52.66 4.07
CA GLU A 17 24.13 -53.05 4.81
C GLU A 17 23.00 -52.07 4.48
N PRO A 18 21.77 -52.54 4.24
CA PRO A 18 20.67 -51.65 3.92
C PRO A 18 20.28 -50.78 5.12
N THR A 19 19.97 -49.53 4.83
CA THR A 19 19.54 -48.54 5.84
C THR A 19 18.03 -48.34 5.81
N HIS A 20 17.42 -48.56 4.65
CA HIS A 20 16.00 -48.34 4.37
C HIS A 20 15.45 -49.47 3.49
N GLN A 21 14.12 -49.54 3.40
CA GLN A 21 13.38 -50.42 2.51
C GLN A 21 12.43 -49.59 1.66
N TYR A 22 12.40 -49.89 0.36
CA TYR A 22 11.41 -49.33 -0.54
C TYR A 22 10.19 -50.25 -0.59
N VAL A 23 9.02 -49.70 -0.27
CA VAL A 23 7.78 -50.44 -0.07
C VAL A 23 6.65 -49.82 -0.89
N CYS A 24 5.66 -50.65 -1.23
CA CYS A 24 4.39 -50.21 -1.80
C CYS A 24 3.25 -50.65 -0.87
N PHE A 25 2.53 -49.70 -0.34
CA PHE A 25 1.29 -49.90 0.40
C PHE A 25 0.11 -50.02 -0.57
N SER A 26 -0.82 -50.91 -0.25
CA SER A 26 -2.07 -51.12 -1.01
C SER A 26 -3.27 -50.90 -0.08
N PRO A 27 -3.54 -49.64 0.32
CA PRO A 27 -4.67 -49.32 1.19
C PRO A 27 -6.01 -49.67 0.52
N ALA A 28 -6.93 -50.23 1.29
CA ALA A 28 -8.22 -50.70 0.79
C ALA A 28 -9.32 -49.61 0.83
N ASP A 29 -9.20 -48.65 1.75
CA ASP A 29 -10.20 -47.60 1.96
C ASP A 29 -9.57 -46.27 2.41
N SER A 30 -10.38 -45.23 2.42
CA SER A 30 -10.00 -43.87 2.80
C SER A 30 -9.47 -43.75 4.23
N ALA A 31 -9.97 -44.58 5.14
CA ALA A 31 -9.50 -44.60 6.52
C ALA A 31 -8.09 -45.19 6.61
N GLN A 32 -7.76 -46.19 5.79
CA GLN A 32 -6.40 -46.73 5.69
C GLN A 32 -5.44 -45.68 5.12
N VAL A 33 -5.85 -44.95 4.06
CA VAL A 33 -5.07 -43.83 3.51
C VAL A 33 -4.80 -42.79 4.60
N ALA A 34 -5.84 -42.33 5.29
CA ALA A 34 -5.69 -41.34 6.36
C ALA A 34 -4.76 -41.81 7.50
N ARG A 35 -4.78 -43.11 7.83
CA ARG A 35 -3.83 -43.69 8.81
C ARG A 35 -2.39 -43.65 8.31
N LEU A 36 -2.13 -44.01 7.05
CA LEU A 36 -0.78 -43.89 6.47
C LEU A 36 -0.30 -42.44 6.46
N GLU A 37 -1.18 -41.51 6.10
CA GLU A 37 -0.85 -40.08 6.08
C GLU A 37 -0.54 -39.53 7.47
N ALA A 38 -1.18 -40.08 8.51
CA ALA A 38 -0.91 -39.73 9.91
C ALA A 38 0.44 -40.26 10.44
N LEU A 39 1.10 -41.19 9.73
CA LEU A 39 2.44 -41.69 10.07
C LEU A 39 3.56 -40.75 9.60
N ASP A 40 3.22 -39.60 9.02
CA ASP A 40 4.15 -38.60 8.48
C ASP A 40 5.12 -39.16 7.41
N LEU A 41 4.74 -40.26 6.76
CA LEU A 41 5.53 -40.88 5.68
C LEU A 41 5.54 -40.00 4.43
N ILE A 42 6.67 -39.98 3.71
CA ILE A 42 6.73 -39.46 2.35
C ILE A 42 6.21 -40.55 1.42
N THR A 43 5.09 -40.27 0.75
CA THR A 43 4.43 -41.20 -0.15
C THR A 43 4.32 -40.64 -1.57
N SER A 44 4.50 -41.50 -2.56
CA SER A 44 4.32 -41.20 -3.98
C SER A 44 3.33 -42.19 -4.60
N TYR A 45 2.57 -41.75 -5.59
CA TYR A 45 1.69 -42.63 -6.38
C TYR A 45 2.42 -43.27 -7.56
N ASN A 46 3.57 -42.71 -7.95
CA ASN A 46 4.45 -43.30 -8.95
C ASN A 46 5.58 -44.06 -8.27
N PRO A 47 6.00 -45.21 -8.84
CA PRO A 47 7.21 -45.88 -8.40
C PRO A 47 8.45 -44.99 -8.52
N VAL A 48 9.48 -45.27 -7.72
CA VAL A 48 10.80 -44.66 -7.86
C VAL A 48 11.36 -44.91 -9.26
N GLY A 49 11.84 -43.85 -9.90
CA GLY A 49 12.26 -43.78 -11.30
C GLY A 49 11.17 -43.42 -12.30
N GLU A 50 9.91 -43.37 -11.86
CA GLU A 50 8.77 -42.86 -12.63
C GLU A 50 8.24 -41.54 -12.05
N GLU A 51 9.02 -40.86 -11.21
CA GLU A 51 8.66 -39.59 -10.61
C GLU A 51 8.31 -38.55 -11.68
N GLY A 52 7.25 -37.78 -11.43
CA GLY A 52 6.74 -36.78 -12.36
C GLY A 52 6.14 -37.32 -13.66
N ARG A 53 5.92 -38.65 -13.81
CA ARG A 53 4.93 -39.11 -14.78
C ARG A 53 3.55 -38.62 -14.33
N PRO A 54 2.79 -37.92 -15.21
CA PRO A 54 1.46 -37.46 -14.84
C PRO A 54 0.58 -38.66 -14.47
N ILE A 55 -0.01 -38.61 -13.28
CA ILE A 55 -1.11 -39.51 -12.94
C ILE A 55 -2.30 -39.05 -13.79
N PRO A 56 -2.92 -39.92 -14.60
CA PRO A 56 -4.07 -39.54 -15.40
C PRO A 56 -5.14 -38.86 -14.58
N GLU A 57 -5.72 -37.78 -15.11
CA GLU A 57 -6.86 -37.15 -14.45
C GLU A 57 -8.02 -38.13 -14.35
N PRO A 58 -8.67 -38.26 -13.18
CA PRO A 58 -9.79 -39.16 -13.02
C PRO A 58 -10.96 -38.78 -13.94
N ASP A 59 -11.71 -39.80 -14.36
CA ASP A 59 -12.99 -39.61 -15.05
C ASP A 59 -14.02 -39.00 -14.09
N GLU A 60 -15.10 -38.42 -14.62
CA GLU A 60 -16.11 -37.72 -13.79
C GLU A 60 -16.81 -38.65 -12.80
N ASP A 61 -16.90 -39.95 -13.13
CA ASP A 61 -17.51 -40.98 -12.30
C ASP A 61 -16.53 -41.61 -11.31
N SER A 62 -15.23 -41.27 -11.36
CA SER A 62 -14.22 -41.81 -10.44
C SER A 62 -14.41 -41.21 -9.04
N GLN A 63 -15.09 -41.96 -8.18
CA GLN A 63 -15.30 -41.62 -6.77
C GLN A 63 -14.55 -42.58 -5.86
N GLY A 64 -13.78 -42.03 -4.92
CA GLY A 64 -13.13 -42.81 -3.88
C GLY A 64 -12.03 -43.75 -4.38
N GLU A 65 -11.52 -43.56 -5.60
CA GLU A 65 -10.40 -44.34 -6.12
C GLU A 65 -9.17 -44.18 -5.23
N ILE A 66 -8.53 -45.31 -4.92
CA ILE A 66 -7.35 -45.39 -4.07
C ILE A 66 -6.24 -46.08 -4.85
N LEU A 67 -5.19 -45.32 -5.12
CA LEU A 67 -4.01 -45.82 -5.80
C LEU A 67 -2.98 -46.39 -4.80
N PRO A 68 -2.12 -47.32 -5.24
CA PRO A 68 -1.00 -47.77 -4.43
C PRO A 68 -0.08 -46.60 -4.02
N LEU A 69 0.48 -46.68 -2.81
CA LEU A 69 1.36 -45.66 -2.24
C LEU A 69 2.76 -46.21 -2.04
N TYR A 70 3.71 -45.67 -2.77
CA TYR A 70 5.12 -46.01 -2.67
C TYR A 70 5.81 -45.14 -1.61
N SER A 71 6.67 -45.73 -0.80
CA SER A 71 7.41 -45.01 0.24
C SER A 71 8.75 -45.67 0.52
N VAL A 72 9.70 -44.89 1.04
CA VAL A 72 10.98 -45.37 1.55
C VAL A 72 10.98 -45.24 3.06
N VAL A 73 11.12 -46.35 3.78
CA VAL A 73 11.05 -46.40 5.25
C VAL A 73 12.34 -46.96 5.84
N PRO A 74 12.77 -46.55 7.04
CA PRO A 74 13.97 -47.08 7.67
C PRO A 74 13.84 -48.57 7.99
N ILE A 75 14.95 -49.30 8.03
CA ILE A 75 14.97 -50.67 8.53
C ILE A 75 14.41 -50.71 9.96
N GLY A 76 13.51 -51.67 10.23
CA GLY A 76 12.84 -51.79 11.54
C GLY A 76 11.58 -50.92 11.70
N PHE A 77 11.17 -50.19 10.66
CA PHE A 77 9.88 -49.48 10.64
C PHE A 77 8.73 -50.42 11.01
N GLN A 78 7.85 -49.96 11.91
CA GLN A 78 6.69 -50.72 12.37
C GLN A 78 5.52 -50.48 11.41
N PHE A 79 5.25 -51.47 10.55
CA PHE A 79 4.16 -51.41 9.60
C PHE A 79 2.80 -51.54 10.31
N PRO A 80 1.77 -50.80 9.88
CA PRO A 80 0.39 -50.99 10.37
C PRO A 80 -0.10 -52.42 10.07
N GLU A 81 -0.68 -53.09 11.07
CA GLU A 81 -1.08 -54.51 10.96
C GLU A 81 -2.17 -54.77 9.91
N ASP A 82 -3.00 -53.77 9.59
CA ASP A 82 -4.20 -53.90 8.76
C ASP A 82 -4.07 -53.26 7.36
N ILE A 83 -2.89 -52.79 6.99
CA ILE A 83 -2.62 -52.16 5.70
C ILE A 83 -1.65 -53.03 4.90
N PRO A 84 -2.10 -53.70 3.82
CA PRO A 84 -1.24 -54.54 3.00
C PRO A 84 -0.07 -53.74 2.43
N TYR A 85 1.13 -54.33 2.46
CA TYR A 85 2.31 -53.75 1.84
C TYR A 85 3.20 -54.82 1.19
N THR A 86 3.95 -54.41 0.16
CA THR A 86 4.94 -55.24 -0.51
C THR A 86 6.30 -54.56 -0.43
N LYS A 87 7.32 -55.27 0.08
CA LYS A 87 8.72 -54.82 -0.01
C LYS A 87 9.22 -55.02 -1.44
N ILE A 88 9.73 -53.95 -2.06
CA ILE A 88 10.21 -53.96 -3.44
C ILE A 88 11.71 -54.26 -3.47
N TYR A 89 12.53 -53.44 -2.80
CA TYR A 89 13.97 -53.67 -2.65
C TYR A 89 14.53 -52.95 -1.40
N ASP A 90 15.70 -53.39 -0.95
CA ASP A 90 16.44 -52.76 0.14
C ASP A 90 17.31 -51.61 -0.40
N VAL A 91 17.47 -50.53 0.38
CA VAL A 91 18.10 -49.27 -0.05
C VAL A 91 19.20 -48.83 0.92
N TYR A 92 20.32 -48.38 0.37
CA TYR A 92 21.38 -47.70 1.12
C TYR A 92 21.26 -46.18 0.90
N ILE A 93 20.98 -45.44 1.98
CA ILE A 93 20.89 -43.98 2.00
C ILE A 93 21.86 -43.48 3.07
N GLN A 94 22.77 -42.59 2.68
CA GLN A 94 23.72 -41.97 3.60
C GLN A 94 23.36 -40.50 3.80
N SER A 95 23.32 -40.06 5.06
CA SER A 95 23.25 -38.64 5.38
C SER A 95 24.64 -38.01 5.24
N LEU A 96 24.72 -36.89 4.51
CA LEU A 96 25.95 -36.10 4.32
C LEU A 96 26.13 -35.01 5.40
N GLY A 97 25.29 -35.03 6.44
CA GLY A 97 25.34 -34.11 7.58
C GLY A 97 24.61 -32.78 7.38
N GLY A 98 24.21 -32.20 8.52
CA GLY A 98 23.56 -30.91 8.74
C GLY A 98 23.56 -30.59 10.25
N ALA A 99 23.32 -29.33 10.65
CA ALA A 99 23.37 -28.93 12.06
C ALA A 99 22.37 -29.75 12.90
N GLY A 100 22.87 -30.63 13.78
CA GLY A 100 22.06 -31.46 14.69
C GLY A 100 21.94 -32.94 14.32
N SER A 101 22.57 -33.44 13.25
CA SER A 101 22.61 -34.89 13.01
C SER A 101 23.39 -35.60 14.13
N ALA A 102 22.71 -36.44 14.88
CA ALA A 102 23.35 -37.34 15.83
C ALA A 102 24.44 -38.13 15.12
N SER A 103 25.63 -38.15 15.72
CA SER A 103 26.73 -39.02 15.35
C SER A 103 26.32 -40.48 15.55
N GLY A 104 25.59 -41.03 14.59
CA GLY A 104 25.23 -42.44 14.53
C GLY A 104 26.42 -43.26 14.06
N SER A 105 26.77 -44.26 14.85
CA SER A 105 27.95 -45.13 14.78
C SER A 105 27.98 -46.13 13.61
N GLU A 106 27.40 -45.81 12.46
CA GLU A 106 27.43 -46.68 11.27
C GLU A 106 28.55 -46.24 10.31
N GLU A 107 29.28 -47.21 9.74
CA GLU A 107 30.38 -46.99 8.79
C GLU A 107 29.87 -46.26 7.53
N GLN A 108 29.92 -44.93 7.55
CA GLN A 108 29.65 -44.11 6.37
C GLN A 108 30.77 -44.29 5.33
N LEU A 109 30.39 -44.39 4.06
CA LEU A 109 31.33 -44.31 2.96
C LEU A 109 31.96 -42.91 2.92
N SER A 110 33.21 -42.81 2.45
CA SER A 110 33.75 -41.50 2.07
C SER A 110 32.89 -40.88 0.96
N THR A 111 32.81 -39.54 0.92
CA THR A 111 32.04 -38.81 -0.10
C THR A 111 32.33 -39.30 -1.52
N ASP A 112 33.59 -39.58 -1.86
CA ASP A 112 33.97 -40.01 -3.21
C ASP A 112 33.52 -41.44 -3.55
N LEU A 113 33.54 -42.35 -2.57
CA LEU A 113 32.96 -43.69 -2.74
C LEU A 113 31.43 -43.62 -2.82
N PHE A 114 30.80 -42.76 -2.02
CA PHE A 114 29.35 -42.57 -2.05
C PHE A 114 28.87 -41.96 -3.38
N LYS A 115 29.63 -41.04 -4.00
CA LYS A 115 29.35 -40.52 -5.35
C LYS A 115 29.22 -41.62 -6.40
N ASP A 116 30.12 -42.60 -6.36
CA ASP A 116 30.10 -43.74 -7.29
C ASP A 116 28.85 -44.63 -7.06
N VAL A 117 28.45 -44.83 -5.80
CA VAL A 117 27.23 -45.57 -5.43
C VAL A 117 26.00 -44.80 -5.89
N LEU A 118 25.89 -43.51 -5.54
CA LEU A 118 24.80 -42.63 -5.92
C LEU A 118 24.61 -42.56 -7.44
N THR A 119 25.71 -42.42 -8.19
CA THR A 119 25.66 -42.40 -9.67
C THR A 119 25.06 -43.69 -10.23
N GLN A 120 25.44 -44.85 -9.69
CA GLN A 120 24.88 -46.13 -10.11
C GLN A 120 23.40 -46.26 -9.70
N THR A 121 23.04 -45.81 -8.50
CA THR A 121 21.64 -45.82 -8.02
C THR A 121 20.75 -44.95 -8.89
N LEU A 122 21.16 -43.70 -9.16
CA LEU A 122 20.41 -42.78 -10.03
C LEU A 122 20.25 -43.33 -11.45
N ALA A 123 21.31 -43.94 -12.01
CA ALA A 123 21.23 -44.60 -13.30
C ALA A 123 20.26 -45.79 -13.30
N ALA A 124 20.25 -46.59 -12.22
CA ALA A 124 19.34 -47.73 -12.07
C ALA A 124 17.88 -47.32 -11.91
N THR A 125 17.62 -46.16 -11.29
CA THR A 125 16.29 -45.57 -11.14
C THR A 125 15.91 -44.66 -12.32
N GLY A 126 16.57 -44.77 -13.48
CA GLY A 126 16.19 -43.99 -14.67
C GLY A 126 16.46 -42.48 -14.60
N HIS A 127 17.06 -41.98 -13.51
CA HIS A 127 17.63 -40.64 -13.43
C HIS A 127 18.99 -40.66 -14.13
N THR A 128 18.99 -40.68 -15.47
CA THR A 128 20.22 -40.42 -16.22
C THR A 128 20.69 -39.04 -15.83
N SER A 129 21.81 -38.97 -15.10
CA SER A 129 22.53 -37.73 -14.86
C SER A 129 22.55 -36.96 -16.17
N VAL A 130 22.04 -35.72 -16.16
CA VAL A 130 22.41 -34.72 -17.16
C VAL A 130 23.90 -34.89 -17.33
N ALA A 131 24.34 -35.28 -18.52
CA ALA A 131 25.68 -35.76 -18.75
C ALA A 131 26.69 -34.73 -18.25
N THR A 132 27.17 -34.89 -17.01
CA THR A 132 28.36 -34.20 -16.54
C THR A 132 29.43 -34.66 -17.51
N ARG A 133 29.96 -33.72 -18.28
CA ARG A 133 31.11 -33.97 -19.15
C ARG A 133 32.12 -34.75 -18.33
N ALA A 134 32.72 -35.78 -18.92
CA ALA A 134 33.76 -36.55 -18.25
C ALA A 134 34.80 -35.59 -17.66
N GLY A 135 34.83 -35.47 -16.32
CA GLY A 135 35.72 -34.55 -15.60
C GLY A 135 35.03 -33.52 -14.67
N GLU A 136 33.72 -33.30 -14.76
CA GLU A 136 33.00 -32.44 -13.79
C GLU A 136 32.60 -33.23 -12.53
N SER A 137 33.18 -32.87 -11.38
CA SER A 137 32.83 -33.48 -10.09
C SER A 137 31.42 -33.04 -9.68
N GLN A 138 30.53 -34.00 -9.38
CA GLN A 138 29.27 -33.69 -8.69
C GLN A 138 29.59 -33.00 -7.34
N GLN A 139 29.22 -31.72 -7.22
CA GLN A 139 29.50 -30.93 -6.02
C GLN A 139 28.44 -31.24 -4.94
N GLU A 140 28.91 -31.27 -3.69
CA GLU A 140 28.02 -31.17 -2.54
C GLU A 140 27.45 -29.76 -2.46
N TRP A 141 26.15 -29.65 -2.23
CA TRP A 141 25.50 -28.36 -2.01
C TRP A 141 24.27 -28.53 -1.12
N ASN A 142 23.76 -27.41 -0.61
CA ASN A 142 22.52 -27.35 0.16
C ASN A 142 21.41 -26.84 -0.75
N PRO A 143 20.45 -27.71 -1.15
CA PRO A 143 19.28 -27.30 -1.91
C PRO A 143 18.52 -26.18 -1.21
N SER A 144 17.90 -25.31 -2.00
CA SER A 144 16.95 -24.34 -1.47
C SER A 144 16.00 -23.97 -2.58
N ALA A 145 14.76 -23.67 -2.21
CA ALA A 145 13.75 -23.27 -3.17
C ALA A 145 12.88 -22.16 -2.60
N ARG A 146 12.43 -21.25 -3.46
CA ARG A 146 11.45 -20.22 -3.17
C ARG A 146 10.28 -20.34 -4.13
N PHE A 147 9.06 -20.43 -3.59
CA PHE A 147 7.82 -20.55 -4.35
C PHE A 147 6.92 -19.35 -4.09
N ARG A 148 6.56 -18.66 -5.17
CA ARG A 148 5.66 -17.50 -5.19
C ARG A 148 4.69 -17.63 -6.34
N PHE A 149 3.65 -16.83 -6.35
CA PHE A 149 2.72 -16.76 -7.47
C PHE A 149 2.22 -15.35 -7.70
N HIS A 150 1.93 -15.06 -8.96
CA HIS A 150 1.33 -13.79 -9.38
C HIS A 150 -0.17 -13.77 -9.06
N VAL A 151 -0.69 -12.59 -8.74
CA VAL A 151 -2.11 -12.32 -8.50
C VAL A 151 -2.47 -11.00 -9.17
N ASP A 152 -3.40 -11.07 -10.12
CA ASP A 152 -3.90 -9.88 -10.82
C ASP A 152 -4.77 -9.02 -9.89
N VAL A 153 -4.31 -7.83 -9.47
CA VAL A 153 -5.11 -6.87 -8.67
C VAL A 153 -5.41 -5.63 -9.52
N GLY A 154 -6.47 -5.73 -10.34
CA GLY A 154 -6.89 -4.65 -11.24
C GLY A 154 -6.01 -4.50 -12.49
N ASP A 155 -6.26 -3.44 -13.26
CA ASP A 155 -5.69 -3.27 -14.61
C ASP A 155 -4.18 -2.97 -14.64
N ASN A 156 -3.53 -2.69 -13.50
CA ASN A 156 -2.15 -2.18 -13.45
C ASN A 156 -1.24 -2.77 -12.35
N SER A 157 -1.59 -3.86 -11.64
CA SER A 157 -0.72 -4.39 -10.58
C SER A 157 -0.21 -5.82 -10.82
N ASP A 158 1.11 -5.99 -10.67
CA ASP A 158 1.82 -7.26 -10.60
C ASP A 158 2.03 -7.65 -9.13
N THR A 159 0.95 -8.02 -8.42
CA THR A 159 1.09 -8.46 -7.04
C THR A 159 1.65 -9.89 -7.00
N ILE A 160 2.70 -10.11 -6.22
CA ILE A 160 3.32 -11.43 -6.03
C ILE A 160 3.18 -11.84 -4.56
N LEU A 161 2.53 -12.97 -4.32
CA LEU A 161 2.36 -13.54 -2.99
C LEU A 161 3.26 -14.76 -2.77
N PRO A 162 3.82 -14.95 -1.56
CA PRO A 162 4.54 -16.16 -1.21
C PRO A 162 3.59 -17.34 -0.97
N LEU A 163 3.98 -18.53 -1.41
CA LEU A 163 3.32 -19.78 -1.03
C LEU A 163 3.87 -20.24 0.31
N LYS A 164 3.19 -19.89 1.40
CA LYS A 164 3.57 -20.24 2.79
C LYS A 164 3.10 -21.64 3.15
N GLN A 165 3.87 -22.36 3.97
CA GLN A 165 3.57 -23.74 4.43
C GLN A 165 3.29 -24.75 3.31
N LEU A 166 3.83 -24.50 2.13
CA LEU A 166 3.78 -25.42 1.01
C LEU A 166 4.70 -26.61 1.31
N ASN A 167 4.16 -27.82 1.21
CA ASN A 167 4.93 -29.05 1.35
C ASN A 167 5.81 -29.24 0.10
N VAL A 168 7.12 -29.28 0.31
CA VAL A 168 8.11 -29.49 -0.74
C VAL A 168 9.00 -30.67 -0.36
N VAL A 169 9.01 -31.69 -1.20
CA VAL A 169 9.91 -32.83 -1.04
C VAL A 169 11.10 -32.65 -1.97
N VAL A 170 12.31 -32.62 -1.40
CA VAL A 170 13.57 -32.66 -2.14
C VAL A 170 13.90 -34.11 -2.41
N VAL A 171 14.03 -34.47 -3.68
CA VAL A 171 14.16 -35.85 -4.15
C VAL A 171 15.48 -36.04 -4.89
N GLN A 172 16.22 -37.08 -4.51
CA GLN A 172 17.40 -37.58 -5.21
C GLN A 172 17.35 -39.12 -5.24
N GLY A 173 16.68 -39.67 -6.26
CA GLY A 173 16.34 -41.09 -6.32
C GLY A 173 15.53 -41.51 -5.09
N SER A 174 15.96 -42.56 -4.39
CA SER A 174 15.29 -43.03 -3.17
C SER A 174 15.53 -42.15 -1.93
N ASN A 175 16.42 -41.16 -1.98
CA ASN A 175 16.63 -40.21 -0.88
C ASN A 175 15.64 -39.05 -1.01
N GLN A 176 14.68 -38.98 -0.09
CA GLN A 176 13.58 -38.02 -0.12
C GLN A 176 13.48 -37.30 1.22
N LYS A 177 13.40 -35.98 1.20
CA LYS A 177 13.31 -35.15 2.41
C LYS A 177 12.23 -34.10 2.29
N ARG A 178 11.30 -34.08 3.25
CA ARG A 178 10.17 -33.15 3.31
C ARG A 178 10.56 -31.86 4.01
N TYR A 179 10.14 -30.74 3.45
CA TYR A 179 10.27 -29.40 4.00
C TYR A 179 8.97 -28.63 3.80
N TYR A 180 8.79 -27.56 4.57
CA TYR A 180 7.68 -26.63 4.42
C TYR A 180 8.20 -25.23 4.19
N THR A 181 7.56 -24.48 3.30
CA THR A 181 7.97 -23.11 3.03
C THR A 181 7.65 -22.17 4.19
N ASP A 182 8.54 -21.21 4.42
CA ASP A 182 8.38 -20.15 5.43
C ASP A 182 7.45 -19.01 4.96
N ALA A 183 7.44 -17.90 5.70
CA ALA A 183 6.64 -16.73 5.39
C ALA A 183 6.99 -16.05 4.05
N ASP A 184 8.21 -16.26 3.52
CA ASP A 184 8.67 -15.73 2.24
C ASP A 184 8.51 -16.73 1.09
N GLY A 185 7.92 -17.90 1.37
CA GLY A 185 7.79 -19.00 0.43
C GLY A 185 9.07 -19.81 0.25
N ARG A 186 10.03 -19.75 1.18
CA ARG A 186 11.33 -20.41 1.07
C ARG A 186 11.41 -21.70 1.89
N ILE A 187 12.09 -22.72 1.38
CA ILE A 187 12.56 -23.85 2.18
C ILE A 187 14.04 -23.68 2.53
N THR A 188 14.39 -24.03 3.76
CA THR A 188 15.79 -24.12 4.21
C THR A 188 16.14 -25.58 4.41
N VAL A 189 16.97 -26.12 3.51
CA VAL A 189 17.42 -27.51 3.56
C VAL A 189 18.70 -27.59 4.37
N THR A 190 18.63 -28.25 5.52
CA THR A 190 19.77 -28.40 6.43
C THR A 190 20.76 -29.46 5.97
N ASP A 191 20.29 -30.42 5.17
CA ASP A 191 21.08 -31.51 4.63
C ASP A 191 21.78 -31.13 3.33
N LYS A 192 22.95 -31.74 3.11
CA LYS A 192 23.67 -31.67 1.84
C LYS A 192 23.23 -32.77 0.88
N PHE A 193 23.27 -32.45 -0.41
CA PHE A 193 23.02 -33.36 -1.53
C PHE A 193 24.18 -33.30 -2.52
N ILE A 194 24.36 -34.34 -3.34
CA ILE A 194 25.46 -34.40 -4.32
C ILE A 194 24.89 -34.38 -5.74
N GLY A 195 25.18 -33.32 -6.50
CA GLY A 195 24.67 -33.18 -7.87
C GLY A 195 23.18 -32.82 -7.92
N PRO A 196 22.46 -33.15 -9.01
CA PRO A 196 21.11 -32.66 -9.23
C PRO A 196 20.09 -33.22 -8.24
N VAL A 197 19.09 -32.39 -7.91
CA VAL A 197 17.90 -32.76 -7.13
C VAL A 197 16.63 -32.34 -7.86
N ASP A 198 15.55 -33.05 -7.60
CA ASP A 198 14.20 -32.68 -8.00
C ASP A 198 13.46 -32.07 -6.80
N TYR A 199 12.61 -31.08 -7.05
CA TYR A 199 11.65 -30.56 -6.06
C TYR A 199 10.25 -31.03 -6.45
N GLN A 200 9.63 -31.83 -5.59
CA GLN A 200 8.22 -32.17 -5.69
C GLN A 200 7.43 -31.21 -4.80
N VAL A 201 6.60 -30.38 -5.41
CA VAL A 201 5.57 -29.63 -4.71
C VAL A 201 4.41 -30.57 -4.44
N VAL A 202 4.02 -30.71 -3.19
CA VAL A 202 2.76 -31.34 -2.79
C VAL A 202 1.86 -30.22 -2.29
N TRP A 203 0.71 -30.02 -2.92
CA TRP A 203 -0.11 -28.81 -2.70
C TRP A 203 -0.85 -28.79 -1.35
N ASP A 204 -0.51 -29.68 -0.43
CA ASP A 204 -1.07 -29.80 0.90
C ASP A 204 -0.30 -29.00 1.96
N SER A 205 -0.81 -29.02 3.19
CA SER A 205 -0.14 -28.55 4.40
C SER A 205 -0.50 -29.46 5.58
N HIS A 206 -0.08 -29.12 6.80
CA HIS A 206 -0.52 -29.81 8.01
C HIS A 206 -2.02 -29.66 8.30
N HIS A 207 -2.70 -28.68 7.69
CA HIS A 207 -4.09 -28.33 7.99
C HIS A 207 -5.09 -28.80 6.94
N PHE A 208 -4.62 -29.14 5.74
CA PHE A 208 -5.48 -29.49 4.62
C PHE A 208 -4.74 -30.36 3.61
N VAL A 209 -5.49 -31.15 2.85
CA VAL A 209 -4.95 -31.96 1.75
C VAL A 209 -5.69 -31.64 0.46
N ILE A 210 -4.94 -31.32 -0.59
CA ILE A 210 -5.49 -31.07 -1.93
C ILE A 210 -5.38 -32.35 -2.77
N ARG A 211 -6.51 -32.80 -3.31
CA ARG A 211 -6.69 -34.07 -4.02
C ARG A 211 -7.02 -33.87 -5.51
N GLN A 212 -6.78 -34.90 -6.32
CA GLN A 212 -7.20 -34.96 -7.72
C GLN A 212 -8.68 -35.37 -7.80
N GLY A 213 -9.56 -34.41 -8.06
CA GLY A 213 -11.00 -34.62 -8.11
C GLY A 213 -11.53 -35.25 -6.82
N ASN A 214 -12.40 -36.25 -6.94
CA ASN A 214 -12.99 -37.00 -5.81
C ASN A 214 -12.22 -38.30 -5.48
N THR A 215 -10.95 -38.39 -5.85
CA THR A 215 -10.07 -39.52 -5.52
C THR A 215 -9.30 -39.27 -4.23
N TRP A 216 -8.58 -40.28 -3.74
CA TRP A 216 -7.64 -40.13 -2.63
C TRP A 216 -6.22 -39.74 -3.07
N THR A 217 -6.02 -39.42 -4.35
CA THR A 217 -4.71 -39.04 -4.88
C THR A 217 -4.38 -37.58 -4.56
N ARG A 218 -3.20 -37.31 -3.97
CA ARG A 218 -2.73 -35.93 -3.68
C ARG A 218 -2.28 -35.22 -4.96
N ARG A 219 -2.61 -33.94 -5.08
CA ARG A 219 -2.10 -33.07 -6.15
C ARG A 219 -0.64 -32.71 -5.87
N GLY A 220 0.21 -32.88 -6.88
CA GLY A 220 1.61 -32.45 -6.81
C GLY A 220 2.19 -32.09 -8.18
N SER A 221 3.28 -31.33 -8.15
CA SER A 221 3.98 -30.78 -9.31
C SER A 221 5.48 -30.98 -9.15
N TRP A 222 6.23 -31.02 -10.25
CA TRP A 222 7.65 -31.37 -10.24
C TRP A 222 8.51 -30.31 -10.92
N CYS A 223 9.58 -29.88 -10.25
CA CYS A 223 10.67 -29.09 -10.82
C CYS A 223 11.94 -29.95 -10.81
N LYS A 224 12.44 -30.36 -12.00
CA LYS A 224 13.44 -31.42 -12.12
C LYS A 224 14.84 -30.93 -12.45
N GLY A 225 15.85 -31.65 -11.97
CA GLY A 225 17.24 -31.57 -12.43
C GLY A 225 18.01 -30.34 -11.95
N HIS A 226 17.68 -29.79 -10.78
CA HIS A 226 18.30 -28.58 -10.27
C HIS A 226 19.64 -28.86 -9.60
N THR A 227 20.65 -28.07 -9.93
CA THR A 227 22.00 -28.09 -9.30
C THR A 227 22.31 -26.78 -8.55
N GLU A 228 21.34 -25.86 -8.51
CA GLU A 228 21.40 -24.55 -7.88
C GLU A 228 20.05 -24.22 -7.21
N PRO A 229 19.98 -23.23 -6.31
CA PRO A 229 18.74 -22.78 -5.71
C PRO A 229 17.62 -22.49 -6.73
N LEU A 230 16.41 -22.98 -6.46
CA LEU A 230 15.22 -22.70 -7.27
C LEU A 230 14.53 -21.42 -6.78
N ASP A 231 14.24 -20.48 -7.66
CA ASP A 231 13.35 -19.35 -7.36
C ASP A 231 12.27 -19.26 -8.43
N THR A 232 11.03 -19.58 -8.06
CA THR A 232 9.91 -19.68 -9.00
C THR A 232 8.76 -18.75 -8.63
N VAL A 233 8.19 -18.13 -9.67
CA VAL A 233 6.96 -17.36 -9.63
C VAL A 233 5.98 -17.99 -10.61
N LEU A 234 4.92 -18.59 -10.08
CA LEU A 234 3.86 -19.20 -10.88
C LEU A 234 2.99 -18.10 -11.49
N THR A 235 2.81 -18.16 -12.80
CA THR A 235 2.00 -17.19 -13.58
C THR A 235 0.91 -17.94 -14.34
N SER A 236 0.04 -17.22 -15.05
CA SER A 236 -1.02 -17.81 -15.88
C SER A 236 -0.53 -18.87 -16.88
N GLN A 237 0.74 -18.80 -17.30
CA GLN A 237 1.37 -19.80 -18.18
C GLN A 237 1.57 -21.17 -17.51
N CYS A 238 1.55 -21.23 -16.18
CA CYS A 238 1.68 -22.46 -15.39
C CYS A 238 0.38 -23.27 -15.30
N GLY A 239 -0.73 -22.79 -15.87
CA GLY A 239 -1.98 -23.53 -15.98
C GLY A 239 -2.55 -23.97 -14.62
N LEU A 240 -2.74 -25.28 -14.42
CA LEU A 240 -3.31 -25.81 -13.18
C LEU A 240 -2.50 -25.42 -11.93
N ASP A 241 -1.17 -25.35 -12.02
CA ASP A 241 -0.31 -24.96 -10.89
C ASP A 241 -0.57 -23.51 -10.45
N TYR A 242 -0.96 -22.63 -11.39
CA TYR A 242 -1.36 -21.26 -11.08
C TYR A 242 -2.67 -21.20 -10.28
N PHE A 243 -3.64 -22.04 -10.66
CA PHE A 243 -4.90 -22.19 -9.94
C PHE A 243 -4.69 -22.80 -8.53
N LEU A 244 -3.87 -23.84 -8.46
CA LEU A 244 -3.51 -24.51 -7.21
C LEU A 244 -2.81 -23.57 -6.24
N ALA A 245 -1.96 -22.67 -6.75
CA ALA A 245 -1.28 -21.65 -5.93
C ALA A 245 -2.26 -20.73 -5.19
N GLY A 246 -3.28 -20.22 -5.88
CA GLY A 246 -4.32 -19.39 -5.26
C GLY A 246 -5.12 -20.15 -4.20
N SER A 247 -5.52 -21.39 -4.52
CA SER A 247 -6.25 -22.28 -3.62
C SER A 247 -5.47 -22.61 -2.36
N HIS A 248 -4.21 -23.03 -2.52
CA HIS A 248 -3.31 -23.33 -1.41
C HIS A 248 -3.09 -22.09 -0.53
N ARG A 249 -2.83 -20.92 -1.13
CA ARG A 249 -2.62 -19.68 -0.39
C ARG A 249 -3.85 -19.30 0.44
N ALA A 250 -5.06 -19.48 -0.10
CA ALA A 250 -6.30 -19.23 0.62
C ALA A 250 -6.45 -20.14 1.84
N LEU A 251 -6.26 -21.45 1.66
CA LEU A 251 -6.33 -22.42 2.74
C LEU A 251 -5.28 -22.10 3.82
N THR A 252 -4.03 -21.82 3.44
CA THR A 252 -2.99 -21.45 4.41
C THR A 252 -3.34 -20.18 5.18
N ALA A 253 -3.82 -19.12 4.51
CA ALA A 253 -4.27 -17.89 5.19
C ALA A 253 -5.39 -18.18 6.19
N TYR A 254 -6.36 -19.00 5.79
CA TYR A 254 -7.50 -19.32 6.61
C TYR A 254 -7.08 -20.02 7.92
N TYR A 255 -6.25 -21.06 7.83
CA TYR A 255 -5.89 -21.88 8.99
C TYR A 255 -4.76 -21.32 9.85
N THR A 256 -3.81 -20.58 9.25
CA THR A 256 -2.53 -20.26 9.91
C THR A 256 -2.32 -18.78 10.19
N GLU A 257 -3.15 -17.92 9.60
CA GLU A 257 -3.05 -16.46 9.72
C GLU A 257 -4.37 -15.86 10.25
N PRO A 258 -4.85 -16.26 11.45
CA PRO A 258 -6.17 -15.88 11.96
C PRO A 258 -6.34 -14.37 12.16
N ASN A 259 -5.23 -13.63 12.29
CA ASN A 259 -5.22 -12.19 12.46
C ASN A 259 -5.50 -11.42 11.16
N LEU A 260 -5.49 -12.06 9.98
CA LEU A 260 -5.91 -11.41 8.73
C LEU A 260 -7.39 -11.04 8.78
N VAL A 261 -8.21 -11.89 9.41
CA VAL A 261 -9.64 -11.65 9.61
C VAL A 261 -9.97 -11.99 11.08
N PRO A 262 -9.72 -11.07 12.02
CA PRO A 262 -9.90 -11.34 13.44
C PRO A 262 -11.37 -11.62 13.78
N GLY A 263 -11.60 -12.51 14.75
CA GLY A 263 -12.94 -12.86 15.24
C GLY A 263 -13.72 -13.87 14.39
N LEU A 264 -13.28 -14.20 13.18
CA LEU A 264 -13.90 -15.22 12.35
C LEU A 264 -13.79 -16.62 12.99
N ALA A 265 -14.91 -17.33 13.11
CA ALA A 265 -14.96 -18.73 13.50
C ALA A 265 -14.49 -19.60 12.33
N ARG A 266 -13.69 -20.64 12.61
CA ARG A 266 -13.05 -21.45 11.58
C ARG A 266 -13.20 -22.92 11.87
N GLU A 267 -13.41 -23.71 10.82
CA GLU A 267 -13.25 -25.16 10.92
C GLU A 267 -11.83 -25.47 11.42
N GLN A 268 -11.71 -26.42 12.35
CA GLN A 268 -10.42 -26.81 12.94
C GLN A 268 -9.95 -28.19 12.50
N LYS A 269 -10.84 -28.97 11.86
CA LYS A 269 -10.51 -30.28 11.33
C LYS A 269 -9.74 -30.16 10.02
N LEU A 270 -8.89 -31.16 9.78
CA LEU A 270 -8.22 -31.32 8.49
C LEU A 270 -9.27 -31.48 7.39
N LEU A 271 -9.21 -30.61 6.38
CA LEU A 271 -10.11 -30.63 5.24
C LEU A 271 -9.42 -31.35 4.06
N ASN A 272 -10.16 -32.26 3.41
CA ASN A 272 -9.77 -32.76 2.10
C ASN A 272 -10.50 -31.93 1.04
N ILE A 273 -9.74 -31.41 0.08
CA ILE A 273 -10.24 -30.56 -1.00
C ILE A 273 -10.04 -31.29 -2.31
N GLY A 274 -11.13 -31.53 -3.04
CA GLY A 274 -11.07 -32.09 -4.39
C GLY A 274 -10.90 -31.00 -5.44
N ILE A 275 -9.82 -31.02 -6.23
CA ILE A 275 -9.67 -30.11 -7.37
C ILE A 275 -9.83 -30.90 -8.66
N VAL A 276 -10.89 -30.58 -9.40
CA VAL A 276 -11.26 -31.21 -10.67
C VAL A 276 -10.64 -30.39 -11.80
N ASP A 277 -9.79 -31.01 -12.63
CA ASP A 277 -9.16 -30.37 -13.79
C ASP A 277 -10.10 -30.29 -15.01
N LYS A 278 -11.31 -29.76 -14.81
CA LYS A 278 -12.36 -29.65 -15.84
C LYS A 278 -13.18 -28.39 -15.64
N GLU A 279 -13.95 -28.04 -16.66
CA GLU A 279 -15.01 -27.03 -16.54
C GLU A 279 -16.14 -27.61 -15.67
N THR A 280 -16.72 -26.78 -14.82
CA THR A 280 -17.91 -27.17 -14.06
C THR A 280 -19.12 -27.40 -14.98
N PRO A 281 -19.84 -28.54 -14.90
CA PRO A 281 -21.11 -28.69 -15.60
C PRO A 281 -22.24 -27.89 -14.92
N PHE A 282 -21.94 -27.22 -13.80
CA PHE A 282 -22.88 -26.49 -12.98
C PHE A 282 -22.66 -24.97 -13.06
N LYS A 283 -23.54 -24.20 -12.40
CA LYS A 283 -23.46 -22.72 -12.35
C LYS A 283 -22.49 -22.17 -11.29
N TRP A 284 -21.73 -23.04 -10.65
CA TRP A 284 -20.83 -22.72 -9.55
C TRP A 284 -19.45 -23.31 -9.84
N GLU A 285 -18.39 -22.62 -9.42
CA GLU A 285 -16.98 -23.00 -9.64
C GLU A 285 -16.39 -23.77 -8.46
N GLY A 286 -16.99 -23.60 -7.27
CA GLY A 286 -16.69 -24.34 -6.05
C GLY A 286 -17.98 -24.83 -5.40
N ARG A 287 -17.86 -25.83 -4.53
CA ARG A 287 -18.97 -26.29 -3.71
C ARG A 287 -18.50 -26.93 -2.42
N TYR A 288 -18.99 -26.41 -1.31
CA TYR A 288 -18.95 -27.03 0.00
C TYR A 288 -20.24 -27.82 0.28
N VAL A 289 -20.12 -29.12 0.53
CA VAL A 289 -21.27 -30.00 0.83
C VAL A 289 -21.01 -30.78 2.11
N PRO A 290 -21.63 -30.39 3.24
CA PRO A 290 -21.41 -31.11 4.49
C PRO A 290 -22.24 -32.40 4.61
N ILE A 291 -23.35 -32.54 3.87
CA ILE A 291 -24.40 -33.55 4.13
C ILE A 291 -24.18 -34.88 3.38
N LEU A 292 -23.47 -34.90 2.25
CA LEU A 292 -23.38 -36.07 1.35
C LEU A 292 -22.03 -36.82 1.40
N THR A 293 -21.03 -36.28 2.10
CA THR A 293 -19.68 -36.84 2.19
C THR A 293 -19.64 -38.26 2.78
N ALA A 294 -20.54 -38.57 3.72
CA ALA A 294 -20.60 -39.89 4.37
C ALA A 294 -21.28 -40.99 3.54
N VAL A 295 -22.07 -40.63 2.52
CA VAL A 295 -22.88 -41.59 1.74
C VAL A 295 -22.28 -41.84 0.35
N ILE A 296 -21.49 -40.91 -0.19
CA ILE A 296 -21.03 -40.95 -1.58
C ILE A 296 -19.50 -40.79 -1.74
N GLY A 297 -18.73 -40.72 -0.65
CA GLY A 297 -17.26 -40.64 -0.73
C GLY A 297 -16.72 -39.36 -1.38
N GLU A 298 -17.55 -38.32 -1.51
CA GLU A 298 -17.15 -37.00 -2.00
C GLU A 298 -16.35 -36.23 -0.94
N HIS A 299 -15.40 -35.39 -1.39
CA HIS A 299 -14.71 -34.45 -0.50
C HIS A 299 -15.66 -33.33 -0.09
N ALA A 300 -15.50 -32.82 1.14
CA ALA A 300 -16.40 -31.79 1.67
C ALA A 300 -16.36 -30.48 0.88
N LEU A 301 -15.22 -30.18 0.24
CA LEU A 301 -15.02 -29.02 -0.61
C LEU A 301 -14.46 -29.49 -1.96
N THR A 302 -15.15 -29.12 -3.04
CA THR A 302 -14.72 -29.42 -4.41
C THR A 302 -14.61 -28.13 -5.22
N MET A 303 -13.58 -28.00 -6.04
CA MET A 303 -13.36 -26.85 -6.93
C MET A 303 -13.04 -27.30 -8.35
N TYR A 304 -13.50 -26.52 -9.33
CA TYR A 304 -13.27 -26.75 -10.76
C TYR A 304 -12.24 -25.75 -11.28
N ALA A 305 -11.18 -26.27 -11.90
CA ALA A 305 -10.02 -25.46 -12.27
C ALA A 305 -10.18 -24.73 -13.62
N LYS A 306 -11.04 -25.21 -14.52
CA LYS A 306 -11.17 -24.65 -15.88
C LYS A 306 -12.41 -23.77 -16.03
N SER A 307 -12.24 -22.67 -16.77
CA SER A 307 -13.29 -21.71 -17.08
C SER A 307 -14.09 -22.11 -18.33
N ARG A 308 -15.35 -21.66 -18.39
CA ARG A 308 -16.25 -21.86 -19.54
C ARG A 308 -15.78 -21.21 -20.84
N VAL A 309 -14.96 -20.16 -20.73
CA VAL A 309 -14.37 -19.48 -21.90
C VAL A 309 -13.09 -20.17 -22.40
N GLY A 310 -12.71 -21.29 -21.78
CA GLY A 310 -11.48 -22.03 -22.05
C GLY A 310 -10.32 -21.58 -21.14
N GLY A 311 -9.38 -22.49 -20.90
CA GLY A 311 -8.23 -22.26 -20.02
C GLY A 311 -8.55 -22.45 -18.53
N TYR A 312 -7.57 -22.14 -17.69
CA TYR A 312 -7.67 -22.22 -16.23
C TYR A 312 -8.18 -20.90 -15.63
N HIS A 313 -8.96 -20.98 -14.55
CA HIS A 313 -9.23 -19.82 -13.72
C HIS A 313 -7.92 -19.26 -13.15
N SER A 314 -7.87 -17.94 -12.92
CA SER A 314 -6.69 -17.30 -12.35
C SER A 314 -6.47 -17.73 -10.90
N SER A 315 -5.25 -17.52 -10.39
CA SER A 315 -4.94 -17.72 -8.98
C SER A 315 -5.83 -16.86 -8.07
N LYS A 316 -6.17 -15.64 -8.50
CA LYS A 316 -7.12 -14.76 -7.81
C LYS A 316 -8.51 -15.39 -7.70
N SER A 317 -9.07 -15.86 -8.82
CA SER A 317 -10.38 -16.52 -8.82
C SER A 317 -10.36 -17.78 -7.95
N ALA A 318 -9.30 -18.60 -8.06
CA ALA A 318 -9.13 -19.78 -7.22
C ALA A 318 -9.10 -19.43 -5.73
N MET A 319 -8.36 -18.39 -5.36
CA MET A 319 -8.25 -17.89 -3.98
C MET A 319 -9.61 -17.40 -3.45
N GLN A 320 -10.33 -16.58 -4.23
CA GLN A 320 -11.65 -16.06 -3.87
C GLN A 320 -12.68 -17.18 -3.70
N THR A 321 -12.76 -18.09 -4.67
CA THR A 321 -13.67 -19.24 -4.61
C THR A 321 -13.35 -20.13 -3.41
N THR A 322 -12.06 -20.39 -3.15
CA THR A 322 -11.65 -21.17 -1.97
C THR A 322 -12.11 -20.50 -0.67
N PHE A 323 -11.89 -19.19 -0.49
CA PHE A 323 -12.36 -18.49 0.71
C PHE A 323 -13.90 -18.45 0.81
N HIS A 324 -14.61 -18.36 -0.30
CA HIS A 324 -16.06 -18.42 -0.35
C HIS A 324 -16.56 -19.76 0.22
N GLU A 325 -16.02 -20.87 -0.29
CA GLU A 325 -16.36 -22.21 0.22
C GLU A 325 -15.94 -22.41 1.68
N LEU A 326 -14.81 -21.84 2.12
CA LEU A 326 -14.42 -21.84 3.53
C LEU A 326 -15.35 -20.97 4.39
N GLY A 327 -16.02 -19.98 3.81
CA GLY A 327 -17.10 -19.24 4.44
C GLY A 327 -18.30 -20.13 4.73
N HIS A 328 -18.69 -21.00 3.79
CA HIS A 328 -19.68 -22.04 4.07
C HIS A 328 -19.21 -23.04 5.15
N ALA A 329 -17.95 -23.48 5.08
CA ALA A 329 -17.37 -24.38 6.08
C ALA A 329 -17.36 -23.75 7.49
N SER A 330 -17.04 -22.46 7.62
CA SER A 330 -17.06 -21.74 8.90
C SER A 330 -18.44 -21.76 9.56
N HIS A 331 -19.48 -21.57 8.76
CA HIS A 331 -20.86 -21.58 9.24
C HIS A 331 -21.27 -22.98 9.68
N TYR A 332 -20.99 -24.00 8.86
CA TYR A 332 -21.26 -25.38 9.23
C TYR A 332 -20.54 -25.80 10.52
N TYR A 333 -19.26 -25.42 10.67
CA TYR A 333 -18.50 -25.72 11.89
C TYR A 333 -19.12 -25.08 13.13
N LYS A 334 -19.62 -23.84 13.01
CA LYS A 334 -20.26 -23.15 14.12
C LYS A 334 -21.59 -23.78 14.53
N ASP A 335 -22.46 -24.05 13.54
CA ASP A 335 -23.76 -24.68 13.76
C ASP A 335 -24.16 -25.52 12.54
N ALA A 336 -23.82 -26.80 12.61
CA ALA A 336 -24.13 -27.77 11.56
C ALA A 336 -25.65 -27.94 11.35
N GLY A 337 -26.45 -27.79 12.41
CA GLY A 337 -27.90 -27.94 12.36
C GLY A 337 -28.54 -26.78 11.62
N SER A 338 -28.17 -25.55 11.99
CA SER A 338 -28.63 -24.32 11.33
C SER A 338 -28.21 -24.31 9.86
N TYR A 339 -26.92 -24.55 9.56
CA TYR A 339 -26.43 -24.60 8.18
C TYR A 339 -27.20 -25.63 7.34
N SER A 340 -27.42 -26.83 7.87
CA SER A 340 -28.13 -27.90 7.15
C SER A 340 -29.59 -27.53 6.89
N ALA A 341 -30.26 -26.89 7.85
CA ALA A 341 -31.62 -26.38 7.66
C ALA A 341 -31.65 -25.31 6.57
N MET A 342 -30.76 -24.32 6.60
CA MET A 342 -30.68 -23.28 5.58
C MET A 342 -30.45 -23.85 4.18
N TYR A 343 -29.55 -24.84 4.07
CA TYR A 343 -29.26 -25.56 2.83
C TYR A 343 -30.50 -26.28 2.28
N LEU A 344 -31.21 -27.05 3.13
CA LEU A 344 -32.39 -27.83 2.74
C LEU A 344 -33.62 -26.97 2.43
N PHE A 345 -33.80 -25.86 3.14
CA PHE A 345 -34.93 -24.95 2.97
C PHE A 345 -34.66 -23.81 1.96
N GLY A 346 -33.52 -23.85 1.26
CA GLY A 346 -33.23 -22.94 0.15
C GLY A 346 -32.94 -21.49 0.58
N ARG A 347 -32.43 -21.25 1.80
CA ARG A 347 -32.04 -19.91 2.29
C ARG A 347 -30.69 -19.45 1.72
N ARG A 348 -30.57 -19.46 0.38
CA ARG A 348 -29.31 -19.19 -0.33
C ARG A 348 -28.81 -17.77 -0.10
N LYS A 349 -29.70 -16.78 -0.13
CA LYS A 349 -29.35 -15.36 0.02
C LYS A 349 -28.41 -15.10 1.19
N ASP A 350 -28.77 -15.56 2.38
CA ASP A 350 -28.04 -15.32 3.62
C ASP A 350 -26.69 -16.07 3.62
N MET A 351 -26.71 -17.33 3.19
CA MET A 351 -25.54 -18.21 3.15
C MET A 351 -24.48 -17.72 2.16
N GLU A 352 -24.90 -17.37 0.94
CA GLU A 352 -24.04 -16.87 -0.13
C GLU A 352 -23.48 -15.49 0.22
N SER A 353 -24.30 -14.63 0.86
CA SER A 353 -23.84 -13.31 1.35
C SER A 353 -22.75 -13.45 2.42
N TRP A 354 -22.91 -14.42 3.33
CA TRP A 354 -21.88 -14.74 4.32
C TRP A 354 -20.59 -15.24 3.67
N ALA A 355 -20.70 -16.23 2.78
CA ALA A 355 -19.56 -16.82 2.07
C ALA A 355 -18.78 -15.79 1.24
N ASN A 356 -19.49 -14.94 0.48
CA ASN A 356 -18.88 -13.84 -0.26
C ASN A 356 -18.19 -12.84 0.66
N GLY A 357 -18.76 -12.54 1.83
CA GLY A 357 -18.13 -11.67 2.80
C GLY A 357 -16.85 -12.20 3.41
N VAL A 358 -16.80 -13.50 3.72
CA VAL A 358 -15.57 -14.18 4.16
C VAL A 358 -14.50 -14.09 3.07
N SER A 359 -14.89 -14.35 1.81
CA SER A 359 -14.00 -14.21 0.66
C SER A 359 -13.48 -12.79 0.47
N TYR A 360 -14.35 -11.79 0.57
CA TYR A 360 -13.97 -10.38 0.53
C TYR A 360 -12.96 -10.02 1.62
N ALA A 361 -13.28 -10.34 2.88
CA ALA A 361 -12.47 -9.95 4.02
C ALA A 361 -11.04 -10.50 3.91
N TYR A 362 -10.89 -11.77 3.55
CA TYR A 362 -9.59 -12.39 3.37
C TYR A 362 -8.84 -11.87 2.14
N THR A 363 -9.54 -11.71 1.01
CA THR A 363 -8.92 -11.26 -0.22
C THR A 363 -8.41 -9.83 -0.07
N ARG A 364 -9.21 -8.93 0.52
CA ARG A 364 -8.79 -7.56 0.87
C ARG A 364 -7.62 -7.55 1.85
N ALA A 365 -7.64 -8.39 2.88
CA ALA A 365 -6.55 -8.47 3.85
C ALA A 365 -5.21 -8.91 3.22
N LEU A 366 -5.25 -9.72 2.15
CA LEU A 366 -4.05 -10.18 1.44
C LEU A 366 -3.58 -9.24 0.35
N LEU A 367 -4.51 -8.57 -0.35
CA LEU A 367 -4.21 -7.77 -1.54
C LEU A 367 -4.21 -6.26 -1.29
N GLY A 368 -4.64 -5.80 -0.12
CA GLY A 368 -4.65 -4.39 0.25
C GLY A 368 -5.91 -3.64 -0.19
N GLU A 369 -5.90 -2.32 0.01
CA GLU A 369 -7.07 -1.46 -0.22
C GLU A 369 -7.40 -1.22 -1.70
N GLU A 370 -6.40 -1.37 -2.59
CA GLU A 370 -6.56 -1.25 -4.04
C GLU A 370 -7.36 -2.42 -4.65
N TYR A 371 -7.61 -3.47 -3.87
CA TYR A 371 -8.41 -4.60 -4.30
C TYR A 371 -9.88 -4.21 -4.47
N GLU A 372 -10.32 -4.15 -5.72
CA GLU A 372 -11.75 -4.10 -6.05
C GLU A 372 -12.35 -5.49 -6.20
N TRP A 373 -13.42 -5.72 -5.45
CA TRP A 373 -14.17 -6.97 -5.48
C TRP A 373 -15.02 -7.09 -6.76
N SER A 374 -14.55 -7.83 -7.75
CA SER A 374 -15.42 -8.32 -8.83
C SER A 374 -16.15 -9.57 -8.31
N GLY A 375 -17.44 -9.46 -8.00
CA GLY A 375 -18.21 -10.60 -7.48
C GLY A 375 -18.05 -11.85 -8.33
N THR A 376 -17.92 -13.00 -7.68
CA THR A 376 -17.78 -14.31 -8.35
C THR A 376 -19.12 -14.81 -8.93
N THR A 377 -20.24 -14.20 -8.54
CA THR A 377 -21.57 -14.49 -9.07
C THR A 377 -22.37 -13.19 -9.26
N ASN A 378 -23.15 -13.09 -10.34
CA ASN A 378 -24.03 -11.95 -10.64
C ASN A 378 -25.27 -11.88 -9.71
N GLU A 379 -25.14 -12.27 -8.45
CA GLU A 379 -26.26 -12.29 -7.52
C GLU A 379 -26.44 -10.93 -6.81
N GLU A 380 -27.70 -10.57 -6.53
CA GLU A 380 -28.12 -9.26 -6.00
C GLU A 380 -27.57 -8.94 -4.60
N TYR A 381 -26.85 -9.86 -3.95
CA TYR A 381 -26.50 -9.80 -2.52
C TYR A 381 -25.02 -10.06 -2.19
N THR A 382 -24.14 -10.00 -3.18
CA THR A 382 -22.73 -10.41 -3.02
C THR A 382 -21.88 -9.51 -2.13
N ARG A 383 -22.29 -8.26 -1.90
CA ARG A 383 -21.47 -7.24 -1.21
C ARG A 383 -21.94 -6.84 0.19
N LEU A 384 -22.88 -7.58 0.81
CA LEU A 384 -23.44 -7.19 2.12
C LEU A 384 -22.36 -6.98 3.19
N ILE A 385 -21.50 -7.98 3.39
CA ILE A 385 -20.47 -7.92 4.45
C ILE A 385 -19.41 -6.89 4.11
N GLU A 386 -19.06 -6.71 2.83
CA GLU A 386 -18.19 -5.61 2.38
C GLU A 386 -18.77 -4.26 2.84
N CYS A 387 -20.05 -4.00 2.57
CA CYS A 387 -20.71 -2.76 2.98
C CYS A 387 -20.69 -2.58 4.50
N LEU A 388 -21.00 -3.63 5.26
CA LEU A 388 -20.97 -3.56 6.73
C LEU A 388 -19.54 -3.29 7.24
N LEU A 389 -18.52 -3.93 6.70
CA LEU A 389 -17.12 -3.68 7.09
C LEU A 389 -16.70 -2.24 6.78
N LEU A 390 -17.02 -1.72 5.59
CA LEU A 390 -16.74 -0.34 5.20
C LEU A 390 -17.45 0.69 6.08
N ASN A 391 -18.61 0.33 6.64
CA ASN A 391 -19.42 1.18 7.52
C ASN A 391 -19.14 0.94 9.02
N GLY A 392 -17.96 0.40 9.35
CA GLY A 392 -17.43 0.38 10.71
C GLY A 392 -17.86 -0.81 11.57
N PHE A 393 -18.54 -1.80 10.99
CA PHE A 393 -18.75 -3.08 11.66
C PHE A 393 -17.49 -3.94 11.57
N THR A 394 -17.23 -4.73 12.60
CA THR A 394 -16.14 -5.72 12.61
C THR A 394 -16.67 -7.08 12.17
N MET A 395 -15.79 -7.94 11.66
CA MET A 395 -16.17 -9.30 11.28
C MET A 395 -16.78 -10.07 12.44
N GLU A 396 -16.29 -9.88 13.67
CA GLU A 396 -16.84 -10.50 14.88
C GLU A 396 -18.29 -10.09 15.15
N GLN A 397 -18.60 -8.79 15.02
CA GLN A 397 -19.97 -8.28 15.21
C GLN A 397 -20.92 -8.82 14.15
N ILE A 398 -20.52 -8.76 12.87
CA ILE A 398 -21.31 -9.26 11.75
C ILE A 398 -21.59 -10.76 11.93
N GLN A 399 -20.55 -11.52 12.29
CA GLN A 399 -20.65 -12.96 12.54
C GLN A 399 -21.59 -13.31 13.69
N TYR A 400 -21.45 -12.62 14.83
CA TYR A 400 -22.28 -12.86 16.00
C TYR A 400 -23.76 -12.67 15.68
N ASP A 401 -24.09 -11.62 14.93
CA ASP A 401 -25.46 -11.35 14.53
C ASP A 401 -25.95 -12.32 13.45
N PHE A 402 -25.10 -12.71 12.50
CA PHE A 402 -25.43 -13.72 11.49
C PHE A 402 -25.79 -15.07 12.13
N TYR A 403 -24.93 -15.61 12.99
CA TYR A 403 -25.18 -16.91 13.64
C TYR A 403 -26.33 -16.90 14.65
N GLY A 404 -26.70 -15.72 15.16
CA GLY A 404 -27.86 -15.54 16.02
C GLY A 404 -29.18 -15.33 15.25
N SER A 405 -29.15 -15.43 13.92
CA SER A 405 -30.29 -15.13 13.05
C SER A 405 -30.83 -16.38 12.36
N ASP A 406 -32.13 -16.41 12.18
CA ASP A 406 -32.79 -17.50 11.46
C ASP A 406 -32.83 -17.21 9.95
N ASP A 407 -33.08 -15.96 9.56
CA ASP A 407 -33.20 -15.51 8.17
C ASP A 407 -32.63 -14.11 7.95
N TRP A 408 -32.59 -13.66 6.68
CA TRP A 408 -32.21 -12.30 6.27
C TRP A 408 -32.82 -11.18 7.12
N GLY A 409 -34.13 -11.24 7.38
CA GLY A 409 -34.86 -10.19 8.10
C GLY A 409 -34.49 -10.17 9.58
N HIS A 410 -34.33 -11.35 10.19
CA HIS A 410 -33.79 -11.47 11.54
C HIS A 410 -32.36 -10.91 11.58
N TRP A 411 -31.49 -11.23 10.62
CA TRP A 411 -30.13 -10.69 10.56
C TRP A 411 -30.08 -9.17 10.46
N GLN A 412 -30.86 -8.59 9.54
CA GLN A 412 -31.02 -7.14 9.42
C GLN A 412 -31.48 -6.52 10.74
N SER A 413 -32.47 -7.13 11.41
CA SER A 413 -33.01 -6.63 12.67
C SER A 413 -31.97 -6.64 13.80
N ARG A 414 -31.10 -7.65 13.86
CA ARG A 414 -30.03 -7.75 14.85
C ARG A 414 -28.94 -6.72 14.63
N ILE A 415 -28.48 -6.55 13.39
CA ILE A 415 -27.51 -5.51 13.03
C ILE A 415 -28.07 -4.12 13.38
N ARG A 416 -29.36 -3.87 13.12
CA ARG A 416 -30.04 -2.63 13.55
C ARG A 416 -30.15 -2.48 15.06
N ALA A 417 -30.45 -3.55 15.78
CA ALA A 417 -30.62 -3.50 17.23
C ALA A 417 -29.31 -3.21 17.99
N ARG A 418 -28.15 -3.30 17.33
CA ARG A 418 -26.86 -2.95 17.90
C ARG A 418 -26.84 -1.51 18.41
N SER A 419 -26.38 -1.32 19.65
CA SER A 419 -26.18 0.00 20.28
C SER A 419 -24.84 0.63 19.91
N ASP A 420 -23.87 -0.17 19.46
CA ASP A 420 -22.50 0.22 19.11
C ASP A 420 -22.32 0.47 17.59
N LYS A 421 -23.40 0.39 16.80
CA LYS A 421 -23.34 0.68 15.37
C LYS A 421 -23.02 2.15 15.10
N GLN A 422 -22.24 2.40 14.05
CA GLN A 422 -21.79 3.75 13.68
C GLN A 422 -22.67 4.42 12.62
N ILE A 423 -23.65 3.71 12.08
CA ILE A 423 -24.60 4.19 11.07
C ILE A 423 -26.05 4.06 11.57
N SER A 424 -26.94 4.86 11.00
CA SER A 424 -28.36 4.87 11.38
C SER A 424 -29.08 3.59 10.96
N ASP A 425 -30.22 3.28 11.61
CA ASP A 425 -31.10 2.16 11.23
C ASP A 425 -31.53 2.22 9.75
N ARG A 426 -31.68 3.44 9.20
CA ARG A 426 -32.08 3.65 7.80
C ARG A 426 -30.97 3.24 6.84
N LEU A 427 -29.72 3.55 7.17
CA LEU A 427 -28.55 3.15 6.37
C LEU A 427 -28.29 1.66 6.43
N VAL A 428 -28.52 1.02 7.59
CA VAL A 428 -28.50 -0.45 7.67
C VAL A 428 -29.55 -1.06 6.75
N ASN A 429 -30.76 -0.50 6.69
CA ASN A 429 -31.77 -0.99 5.75
C ASN A 429 -31.32 -0.83 4.30
N LEU A 430 -30.72 0.30 3.91
CA LEU A 430 -30.19 0.49 2.56
C LEU A 430 -29.17 -0.57 2.17
N ILE A 431 -28.23 -0.88 3.07
CA ILE A 431 -27.23 -1.94 2.86
C ILE A 431 -27.90 -3.31 2.66
N PHE A 432 -28.90 -3.66 3.48
CA PHE A 432 -29.58 -4.96 3.37
C PHE A 432 -30.55 -5.04 2.17
N ASP A 433 -31.11 -3.91 1.74
CA ASP A 433 -32.04 -3.87 0.63
C ASP A 433 -31.30 -3.91 -0.71
N ASN A 434 -30.16 -3.20 -0.84
CA ASN A 434 -29.37 -3.11 -2.08
C ASN A 434 -27.86 -3.07 -1.81
N PRO A 435 -27.25 -4.16 -1.31
CA PRO A 435 -25.83 -4.18 -0.92
C PRO A 435 -24.86 -3.88 -2.08
N ASN A 436 -25.25 -4.17 -3.32
CA ASN A 436 -24.41 -3.89 -4.49
C ASN A 436 -24.34 -2.39 -4.85
N ASP A 437 -25.20 -1.56 -4.28
CA ASP A 437 -25.25 -0.12 -4.54
C ASP A 437 -24.57 0.70 -3.44
N TYR A 438 -24.33 0.13 -2.26
CA TYR A 438 -23.85 0.84 -1.06
C TYR A 438 -22.49 0.36 -0.51
N HIS A 439 -21.59 -0.11 -1.38
CA HIS A 439 -20.24 -0.61 -1.02
C HIS A 439 -19.19 0.49 -0.82
N PHE A 440 -19.52 1.49 0.01
CA PHE A 440 -18.61 2.58 0.37
C PHE A 440 -18.87 3.01 1.82
N ASP A 441 -17.97 3.82 2.37
CA ASP A 441 -18.08 4.30 3.75
C ASP A 441 -19.08 5.47 3.84
N MET A 442 -20.31 5.18 4.26
CA MET A 442 -21.37 6.18 4.49
C MET A 442 -21.20 6.93 5.81
N ARG A 443 -20.04 6.85 6.47
CA ARG A 443 -19.71 7.68 7.65
C ARG A 443 -18.86 8.90 7.27
N ASP A 444 -18.09 8.82 6.18
CA ASP A 444 -17.25 9.91 5.68
C ASP A 444 -17.26 9.98 4.15
N MET A 445 -18.27 10.68 3.62
CA MET A 445 -18.43 10.88 2.19
C MET A 445 -17.83 12.18 1.66
N THR A 446 -17.25 13.03 2.51
CA THR A 446 -16.74 14.35 2.08
C THR A 446 -15.23 14.36 1.97
N GLU A 447 -14.71 14.96 0.90
CA GLU A 447 -13.29 15.17 0.69
C GLU A 447 -12.96 16.64 0.43
N VAL A 448 -11.72 17.03 0.73
CA VAL A 448 -11.22 18.41 0.58
C VAL A 448 -9.92 18.39 -0.22
N SER A 449 -9.79 19.32 -1.16
CA SER A 449 -8.65 19.37 -2.08
C SER A 449 -7.31 19.73 -1.43
N ASP A 450 -7.34 20.38 -0.27
CA ASP A 450 -6.14 20.82 0.44
C ASP A 450 -6.36 20.74 1.95
N THR A 451 -5.33 20.32 2.67
CA THR A 451 -5.33 20.23 4.14
C THR A 451 -4.71 21.48 4.79
N ARG A 452 -4.02 22.33 4.01
CA ARG A 452 -3.41 23.58 4.49
C ARG A 452 -4.00 24.78 3.76
N ILE A 453 -5.05 25.34 4.35
CA ILE A 453 -5.82 26.41 3.70
C ILE A 453 -5.30 27.78 4.13
N ARG A 454 -5.01 28.63 3.15
CA ARG A 454 -4.70 30.06 3.35
C ARG A 454 -5.94 30.93 3.19
N LEU A 455 -5.93 32.13 3.77
CA LEU A 455 -6.92 33.15 3.46
C LEU A 455 -6.93 33.42 1.96
N TYR A 456 -8.13 33.58 1.43
CA TYR A 456 -8.41 33.84 0.03
C TYR A 456 -8.04 32.69 -0.93
N GLN A 457 -7.57 31.54 -0.44
CA GLN A 457 -7.34 30.36 -1.26
C GLN A 457 -8.68 29.67 -1.61
N PRO A 458 -8.96 29.39 -2.90
CA PRO A 458 -10.09 28.54 -3.27
C PRO A 458 -9.91 27.12 -2.74
N VAL A 459 -10.92 26.62 -2.03
CA VAL A 459 -10.99 25.27 -1.49
C VAL A 459 -12.10 24.53 -2.20
N ARG A 460 -11.77 23.38 -2.78
CA ARG A 460 -12.74 22.49 -3.42
C ARG A 460 -13.11 21.37 -2.46
N LEU A 461 -14.40 21.22 -2.23
CA LEU A 461 -15.01 20.08 -1.54
C LEU A 461 -15.83 19.27 -2.54
N SER A 462 -15.79 17.95 -2.38
CA SER A 462 -16.54 16.99 -3.20
C SER A 462 -17.12 15.88 -2.33
N ILE A 463 -18.10 15.19 -2.89
CA ILE A 463 -18.60 13.92 -2.37
C ILE A 463 -17.83 12.79 -3.06
N LYS A 464 -17.32 11.84 -2.27
CA LYS A 464 -16.68 10.62 -2.78
C LYS A 464 -17.70 9.79 -3.56
N ASP A 465 -17.28 9.19 -4.67
CA ASP A 465 -18.09 8.26 -5.47
C ASP A 465 -19.43 8.82 -6.01
N ILE A 466 -19.49 10.14 -6.22
CA ILE A 466 -20.74 10.86 -6.57
C ILE A 466 -21.39 10.45 -7.89
N ASP A 467 -20.66 9.77 -8.79
CA ASP A 467 -21.19 9.36 -10.10
C ASP A 467 -22.41 8.41 -9.97
N LYS A 468 -22.70 7.89 -8.77
CA LYS A 468 -23.83 7.01 -8.46
C LYS A 468 -24.97 7.64 -7.66
N TYR A 469 -24.81 8.79 -7.01
CA TYR A 469 -25.79 9.32 -6.04
C TYR A 469 -26.41 10.66 -6.47
N LEU A 470 -27.62 10.92 -5.94
CA LEU A 470 -28.47 12.08 -6.20
C LEU A 470 -27.78 13.41 -5.79
N PRO A 471 -28.32 14.58 -6.19
CA PRO A 471 -27.66 15.86 -5.97
C PRO A 471 -27.29 16.13 -4.50
N ALA A 472 -26.03 16.50 -4.25
CA ALA A 472 -25.62 17.03 -2.96
C ALA A 472 -25.93 18.53 -2.87
N THR A 473 -26.30 18.98 -1.67
CA THR A 473 -26.37 20.41 -1.33
C THR A 473 -25.35 20.72 -0.25
N TRP A 474 -24.79 21.92 -0.28
CA TRP A 474 -23.70 22.31 0.61
C TRP A 474 -24.03 23.59 1.35
N GLU A 475 -23.67 23.64 2.63
CA GLU A 475 -23.77 24.82 3.48
C GLU A 475 -22.56 24.96 4.41
N ILE A 476 -22.33 26.17 4.91
CA ILE A 476 -21.31 26.45 5.92
C ILE A 476 -22.06 26.59 7.24
N THR A 477 -21.86 25.64 8.14
CA THR A 477 -22.63 25.55 9.40
C THR A 477 -21.97 26.31 10.52
N GLU A 478 -20.63 26.42 10.53
CA GLU A 478 -19.88 27.15 11.55
C GLU A 478 -18.73 27.94 10.94
N GLY A 479 -18.57 29.18 11.44
CA GLY A 479 -17.54 30.13 11.02
C GLY A 479 -18.07 31.24 10.11
N THR A 480 -17.51 32.44 10.29
CA THR A 480 -17.77 33.62 9.46
C THR A 480 -16.69 33.80 8.39
N GLY A 481 -16.92 34.73 7.45
CA GLY A 481 -15.92 35.09 6.44
C GLY A 481 -15.70 34.01 5.39
N ALA A 482 -16.74 33.69 4.62
CA ALA A 482 -16.65 32.76 3.49
C ALA A 482 -17.48 33.24 2.31
N THR A 483 -16.93 33.10 1.10
CA THR A 483 -17.61 33.39 -0.16
C THR A 483 -17.72 32.12 -0.96
N ILE A 484 -18.94 31.72 -1.28
CA ILE A 484 -19.23 30.58 -2.17
C ILE A 484 -18.91 31.02 -3.59
N LEU A 485 -17.93 30.36 -4.22
CA LEU A 485 -17.50 30.63 -5.59
C LEU A 485 -18.31 29.82 -6.60
N ASN A 486 -18.63 28.57 -6.24
CA ASN A 486 -19.51 27.69 -7.00
C ASN A 486 -20.20 26.71 -6.05
N ASN A 487 -21.49 26.48 -6.26
CA ASN A 487 -22.25 25.46 -5.56
C ASN A 487 -23.07 24.68 -6.59
N ASN A 488 -22.54 23.54 -7.00
CA ASN A 488 -23.28 22.59 -7.81
C ASN A 488 -23.31 21.24 -7.10
N THR A 489 -24.08 20.32 -7.68
CA THR A 489 -24.44 19.05 -7.05
C THR A 489 -23.25 18.13 -6.75
N SER A 490 -22.09 18.34 -7.38
CA SER A 490 -20.91 17.49 -7.19
C SER A 490 -19.63 18.19 -6.73
N LYS A 491 -19.59 19.52 -6.80
CA LYS A 491 -18.42 20.32 -6.44
C LYS A 491 -18.86 21.59 -5.73
N PHE A 492 -18.36 21.75 -4.52
CA PHE A 492 -18.50 22.96 -3.73
C PHE A 492 -17.17 23.70 -3.71
N LEU A 493 -17.14 24.90 -4.26
CA LEU A 493 -15.95 25.75 -4.29
C LEU A 493 -16.19 26.96 -3.41
N VAL A 494 -15.36 27.12 -2.39
CA VAL A 494 -15.47 28.18 -1.39
C VAL A 494 -14.13 28.87 -1.17
N CYS A 495 -14.19 30.13 -0.78
CA CYS A 495 -13.03 30.94 -0.42
C CYS A 495 -13.24 31.54 0.96
N PHE A 496 -12.28 31.34 1.88
CA PHE A 496 -12.36 31.85 3.25
C PHE A 496 -11.60 33.16 3.42
N THR A 497 -12.23 34.16 4.01
CA THR A 497 -11.69 35.51 4.23
C THR A 497 -11.29 35.76 5.68
N GLU A 498 -11.60 34.84 6.60
CA GLU A 498 -11.24 34.91 8.01
C GLU A 498 -10.56 33.60 8.47
N PRO A 499 -9.54 33.69 9.34
CA PRO A 499 -8.84 32.50 9.84
C PRO A 499 -9.69 31.73 10.85
N GLY A 500 -9.19 30.56 11.25
CA GLY A 500 -9.80 29.70 12.26
C GLY A 500 -10.45 28.45 11.68
N GLU A 501 -11.15 27.71 12.54
CA GLU A 501 -11.87 26.50 12.16
C GLU A 501 -13.19 26.86 11.46
N LYS A 502 -13.49 26.13 10.39
CA LYS A 502 -14.72 26.27 9.59
C LYS A 502 -15.35 24.89 9.44
N THR A 503 -16.65 24.79 9.65
CA THR A 503 -17.39 23.54 9.47
C THR A 503 -18.31 23.68 8.26
N LEU A 504 -18.18 22.75 7.32
CA LEU A 504 -19.01 22.66 6.12
C LEU A 504 -19.86 21.41 6.19
N ARG A 505 -21.12 21.52 5.81
CA ARG A 505 -22.05 20.41 5.77
C ARG A 505 -22.47 20.13 4.34
N ALA A 506 -22.35 18.87 3.93
CA ALA A 506 -23.03 18.37 2.76
C ALA A 506 -24.29 17.61 3.17
N THR A 507 -25.40 17.85 2.49
CA THR A 507 -26.61 17.03 2.57
C THR A 507 -26.73 16.25 1.27
N VAL A 508 -26.76 14.92 1.38
CA VAL A 508 -26.79 13.99 0.24
C VAL A 508 -28.02 13.11 0.36
N GLU A 509 -28.79 13.00 -0.71
CA GLU A 509 -29.87 12.02 -0.81
C GLU A 509 -29.28 10.68 -1.29
N LEU A 510 -29.09 9.72 -0.38
CA LEU A 510 -28.48 8.42 -0.73
C LEU A 510 -29.46 7.51 -1.47
N ALA A 511 -30.75 7.66 -1.17
CA ALA A 511 -31.86 6.98 -1.82
C ALA A 511 -33.10 7.86 -1.75
N PRO A 512 -34.15 7.62 -2.59
CA PRO A 512 -35.37 8.41 -2.55
C PRO A 512 -35.94 8.60 -1.13
N GLY A 513 -35.91 9.83 -0.64
CA GLY A 513 -36.39 10.22 0.70
C GLY A 513 -35.44 9.91 1.87
N ILE A 514 -34.21 9.47 1.61
CA ILE A 514 -33.16 9.22 2.61
C ILE A 514 -32.03 10.23 2.43
N GLU A 515 -32.16 11.35 3.14
CA GLU A 515 -31.14 12.39 3.23
C GLU A 515 -30.24 12.13 4.45
N GLU A 516 -28.92 12.23 4.23
CA GLU A 516 -27.89 12.20 5.27
C GLU A 516 -27.01 13.44 5.18
N THR A 517 -26.46 13.85 6.32
CA THR A 517 -25.61 15.03 6.43
C THR A 517 -24.18 14.66 6.83
N PHE A 518 -23.20 15.24 6.15
CA PHE A 518 -21.78 14.98 6.36
C PHE A 518 -21.05 16.29 6.67
N ASP A 519 -20.49 16.37 7.87
CA ASP A 519 -19.74 17.54 8.32
C ASP A 519 -18.24 17.36 8.05
N LYS A 520 -17.61 18.40 7.49
CA LYS A 520 -16.18 18.49 7.30
C LYS A 520 -15.64 19.76 7.94
N THR A 521 -14.76 19.58 8.92
CA THR A 521 -14.03 20.69 9.55
C THR A 521 -12.73 20.94 8.81
N VAL A 522 -12.45 22.20 8.52
CA VAL A 522 -11.21 22.67 7.90
C VAL A 522 -10.60 23.80 8.72
N THR A 523 -9.27 23.89 8.77
CA THR A 523 -8.56 24.95 9.49
C THR A 523 -7.93 25.94 8.51
N VAL A 524 -8.32 27.21 8.61
CA VAL A 524 -7.80 28.30 7.78
C VAL A 524 -6.73 29.06 8.54
N SER A 525 -5.51 29.09 7.99
CA SER A 525 -4.39 29.82 8.56
C SER A 525 -4.54 31.33 8.39
N ASN A 526 -3.81 32.12 9.18
CA ASN A 526 -3.78 33.58 9.05
C ASN A 526 -2.88 34.09 7.91
N THR A 527 -2.35 33.18 7.08
CA THR A 527 -1.54 33.55 5.90
C THR A 527 -2.43 33.71 4.68
N SER A 528 -2.13 34.67 3.80
CA SER A 528 -2.94 34.98 2.62
C SER A 528 -2.29 34.50 1.33
N ILE A 529 -3.09 34.24 0.28
CA ILE A 529 -2.58 34.07 -1.10
C ILE A 529 -2.14 35.39 -1.73
N VAL A 530 -2.50 36.52 -1.13
CA VAL A 530 -2.10 37.86 -1.56
C VAL A 530 -0.86 38.28 -0.77
N SER A 531 0.19 38.69 -1.49
CA SER A 531 1.40 39.27 -0.93
C SER A 531 1.34 40.79 -1.00
N VAL A 532 1.38 41.45 0.16
CA VAL A 532 1.43 42.92 0.31
C VAL A 532 2.61 43.26 1.23
N PRO A 533 3.56 44.11 0.81
CA PRO A 533 4.63 44.59 1.69
C PRO A 533 4.05 45.34 2.89
N GLY A 534 4.60 45.13 4.09
CA GLY A 534 4.14 45.83 5.30
C GLY A 534 4.45 47.34 5.29
N THR A 535 5.46 47.75 4.52
CA THR A 535 5.92 49.14 4.40
C THR A 535 6.16 49.54 2.95
N ALA A 536 5.96 50.82 2.64
CA ALA A 536 6.31 51.46 1.37
C ALA A 536 6.97 52.82 1.62
N THR A 537 7.65 53.36 0.61
CA THR A 537 8.19 54.72 0.64
C THR A 537 7.40 55.60 -0.31
N GLU A 538 7.08 56.82 0.13
CA GLU A 538 6.44 57.82 -0.70
C GLU A 538 7.19 58.02 -2.02
N GLY A 539 6.47 58.03 -3.15
CA GLY A 539 7.03 58.19 -4.49
C GLY A 539 7.65 56.92 -5.10
N TYR A 540 7.69 55.80 -4.37
CA TYR A 540 8.30 54.54 -4.85
C TYR A 540 7.29 53.42 -5.11
N PRO A 541 7.46 52.66 -6.20
CA PRO A 541 6.58 51.54 -6.52
C PRO A 541 6.84 50.34 -5.61
N VAL A 542 5.76 49.78 -5.06
CA VAL A 542 5.76 48.49 -4.36
C VAL A 542 4.87 47.48 -5.08
N THR A 543 5.33 46.23 -5.17
CA THR A 543 4.60 45.15 -5.82
C THR A 543 3.57 44.56 -4.88
N VAL A 544 2.33 44.48 -5.31
CA VAL A 544 1.31 43.61 -4.72
C VAL A 544 1.02 42.49 -5.71
N SER A 545 0.97 41.25 -5.24
CA SER A 545 0.74 40.08 -6.10
C SER A 545 -0.19 39.05 -5.46
N VAL A 546 -0.84 38.26 -6.31
CA VAL A 546 -1.65 37.10 -5.94
C VAL A 546 -0.92 35.85 -6.39
N MET A 547 -0.81 34.84 -5.53
CA MET A 547 -0.21 33.55 -5.84
C MET A 547 -0.94 32.84 -6.99
N ASP A 548 -0.22 32.01 -7.75
CA ASP A 548 -0.81 31.13 -8.76
C ASP A 548 -1.68 30.05 -8.09
N LEU A 549 -2.84 29.77 -8.69
CA LEU A 549 -3.87 28.91 -8.12
C LEU A 549 -4.19 27.76 -9.08
N GLU A 550 -3.74 26.55 -8.76
CA GLU A 550 -3.96 25.37 -9.61
C GLU A 550 -5.46 25.04 -9.77
N ILE A 551 -6.25 25.19 -8.70
CA ILE A 551 -7.71 24.91 -8.71
C ILE A 551 -8.48 25.96 -9.52
N CYS A 552 -7.93 27.17 -9.69
CA CYS A 552 -8.55 28.29 -10.39
C CYS A 552 -7.52 29.01 -11.28
N PRO A 553 -7.10 28.39 -12.39
CA PRO A 553 -6.08 28.96 -13.28
C PRO A 553 -6.53 30.29 -13.91
N ASP A 554 -7.84 30.41 -14.18
CA ASP A 554 -8.46 31.61 -14.76
C ASP A 554 -8.72 32.74 -13.75
N ALA A 555 -8.31 32.57 -12.48
CA ALA A 555 -8.50 33.62 -11.49
C ALA A 555 -7.77 34.90 -11.92
N LYS A 556 -8.37 36.05 -11.66
CA LYS A 556 -7.80 37.35 -12.02
C LYS A 556 -8.24 38.43 -11.05
N VAL A 557 -7.39 39.45 -10.91
CA VAL A 557 -7.73 40.67 -10.18
C VAL A 557 -8.44 41.62 -11.14
N THR A 558 -9.72 41.88 -10.87
CA THR A 558 -10.58 42.75 -11.70
C THR A 558 -10.46 44.22 -11.32
N GLU A 559 -10.10 44.49 -10.06
CA GLU A 559 -9.93 45.85 -9.55
C GLU A 559 -8.68 45.94 -8.66
N TRP A 560 -7.86 46.95 -8.93
CA TRP A 560 -6.73 47.38 -8.09
C TRP A 560 -7.00 48.82 -7.63
N SER A 561 -7.18 49.03 -6.32
CA SER A 561 -7.52 50.33 -5.73
C SER A 561 -6.88 50.53 -4.34
N VAL A 562 -7.09 51.71 -3.76
CA VAL A 562 -6.67 52.10 -2.41
C VAL A 562 -7.89 52.66 -1.69
N VAL A 563 -8.13 52.25 -0.44
CA VAL A 563 -9.28 52.69 0.36
C VAL A 563 -8.97 54.01 1.07
N GLN A 564 -7.77 54.11 1.62
CA GLN A 564 -7.27 55.29 2.34
C GLN A 564 -5.89 55.63 1.79
N GLY A 565 -5.75 56.83 1.20
CA GLY A 565 -4.51 57.31 0.59
C GLY A 565 -4.69 57.76 -0.87
N ASP A 566 -3.61 58.29 -1.45
CA ASP A 566 -3.51 58.58 -2.89
C ASP A 566 -2.31 57.80 -3.46
N ALA A 567 -2.55 57.03 -4.52
CA ALA A 567 -1.54 56.20 -5.15
C ALA A 567 -1.75 56.09 -6.66
N THR A 568 -0.64 56.13 -7.42
CA THR A 568 -0.63 55.73 -8.82
C THR A 568 -0.43 54.22 -8.89
N ILE A 569 -1.27 53.51 -9.66
CA ILE A 569 -1.22 52.03 -9.76
C ILE A 569 -0.89 51.63 -11.20
N THR A 570 0.38 51.35 -11.50
CA THR A 570 0.87 50.99 -12.85
C THR A 570 2.27 50.37 -12.81
N PRO A 571 2.56 49.30 -13.58
CA PRO A 571 1.66 48.53 -14.45
C PRO A 571 0.70 47.62 -13.66
N LYS A 572 -0.41 47.23 -14.29
CA LYS A 572 -1.40 46.28 -13.76
C LYS A 572 -1.43 45.04 -14.65
N THR A 573 -1.42 43.87 -14.04
CA THR A 573 -1.72 42.58 -14.68
C THR A 573 -2.88 41.90 -13.95
N ASP A 574 -3.31 40.76 -14.45
CA ASP A 574 -4.35 39.94 -13.81
C ASP A 574 -3.91 39.38 -12.46
N ARG A 575 -2.61 39.44 -12.12
CA ARG A 575 -2.05 38.81 -10.90
C ARG A 575 -1.14 39.72 -10.08
N SER A 576 -0.73 40.87 -10.61
CA SER A 576 0.16 41.80 -9.88
C SER A 576 -0.06 43.24 -10.30
N ALA A 577 0.19 44.17 -9.39
CA ALA A 577 0.23 45.59 -9.69
C ALA A 577 1.33 46.30 -8.88
N GLN A 578 1.85 47.39 -9.44
CA GLN A 578 2.78 48.29 -8.74
C GLN A 578 2.02 49.48 -8.17
N TYR A 579 2.12 49.71 -6.87
CA TYR A 579 1.52 50.83 -6.15
C TYR A 579 2.58 51.88 -5.83
N THR A 580 2.38 53.13 -6.24
CA THR A 580 3.23 54.27 -5.89
C THR A 580 2.43 55.28 -5.09
N PHE A 581 2.65 55.32 -3.77
CA PHE A 581 1.91 56.19 -2.85
C PHE A 581 2.46 57.61 -2.88
N ARG A 582 1.58 58.62 -2.89
CA ARG A 582 1.93 60.04 -3.07
C ARG A 582 2.01 60.85 -1.78
N GLN A 583 1.78 60.19 -0.65
CA GLN A 583 1.81 60.81 0.67
C GLN A 583 2.14 59.76 1.73
N PRO A 584 2.83 60.13 2.82
CA PRO A 584 3.12 59.24 3.93
C PRO A 584 1.87 58.98 4.78
N GLY A 585 1.89 57.88 5.55
CA GLY A 585 0.83 57.50 6.48
C GLY A 585 0.42 56.03 6.40
N ASN A 586 -0.59 55.67 7.19
CA ASN A 586 -1.18 54.34 7.14
C ASN A 586 -2.21 54.29 6.00
N MET A 587 -1.90 53.51 4.97
CA MET A 587 -2.75 53.32 3.80
C MET A 587 -3.36 51.92 3.82
N THR A 588 -4.41 51.72 3.03
CA THR A 588 -5.04 50.40 2.86
C THR A 588 -5.16 50.07 1.39
N VAL A 589 -4.44 49.04 0.97
CA VAL A 589 -4.56 48.47 -0.38
C VAL A 589 -5.85 47.68 -0.45
N LYS A 590 -6.57 47.80 -1.58
CA LYS A 590 -7.77 47.04 -1.89
C LYS A 590 -7.65 46.39 -3.27
N LEU A 591 -8.11 45.16 -3.36
CA LEU A 591 -8.24 44.46 -4.63
C LEU A 591 -9.46 43.56 -4.64
N LYS A 592 -10.02 43.35 -5.83
CA LYS A 592 -11.12 42.41 -6.07
C LYS A 592 -10.65 41.26 -6.94
N ILE A 593 -10.83 40.04 -6.44
CA ILE A 593 -10.40 38.81 -7.12
C ILE A 593 -11.65 38.11 -7.65
N GLN A 594 -11.66 37.81 -8.94
CA GLN A 594 -12.63 36.91 -9.55
C GLN A 594 -11.95 35.57 -9.80
N PHE A 595 -12.41 34.50 -9.12
CA PHE A 595 -11.79 33.18 -9.20
C PHE A 595 -12.28 32.32 -10.37
N GLN A 596 -13.45 32.63 -10.91
CA GLN A 596 -14.05 31.91 -12.03
C GLN A 596 -14.63 32.90 -13.05
N PRO A 597 -14.64 32.54 -14.36
CA PRO A 597 -15.30 33.36 -15.38
C PRO A 597 -16.76 33.64 -14.98
N ASN A 598 -17.13 34.92 -14.87
CA ASN A 598 -18.46 35.38 -14.45
C ASN A 598 -18.86 34.98 -13.01
N GLY A 599 -17.92 34.52 -12.18
CA GLY A 599 -18.15 34.23 -10.77
C GLY A 599 -18.16 35.49 -9.89
N PRO A 600 -18.51 35.35 -8.60
CA PRO A 600 -18.50 36.45 -7.64
C PRO A 600 -17.10 37.02 -7.45
N GLU A 601 -17.02 38.33 -7.19
CA GLU A 601 -15.78 39.00 -6.82
C GLU A 601 -15.58 38.95 -5.30
N VAL A 602 -14.39 38.55 -4.86
CA VAL A 602 -14.00 38.54 -3.46
C VAL A 602 -13.10 39.74 -3.18
N GLU A 603 -13.47 40.54 -2.18
CA GLU A 603 -12.73 41.73 -1.78
C GLU A 603 -11.64 41.40 -0.76
N TYR A 604 -10.41 41.85 -1.04
CA TYR A 604 -9.27 41.78 -0.13
C TYR A 604 -8.81 43.18 0.24
N THR A 605 -8.49 43.39 1.51
CA THR A 605 -7.85 44.61 1.99
C THR A 605 -6.66 44.30 2.89
N ALA A 606 -5.61 45.11 2.78
CA ALA A 606 -4.44 44.99 3.65
C ALA A 606 -3.85 46.36 3.98
N PRO A 607 -3.40 46.56 5.23
CA PRO A 607 -2.71 47.78 5.62
C PRO A 607 -1.31 47.81 5.01
N ILE A 608 -0.84 49.01 4.69
CA ILE A 608 0.55 49.29 4.32
C ILE A 608 0.98 50.63 4.91
N ARG A 609 2.13 50.65 5.59
CA ARG A 609 2.67 51.88 6.18
C ARG A 609 3.58 52.59 5.19
N VAL A 610 3.18 53.77 4.72
CA VAL A 610 3.97 54.60 3.80
C VAL A 610 4.82 55.57 4.60
N GLN A 611 6.14 55.46 4.46
CA GLN A 611 7.11 56.36 5.08
C GLN A 611 7.36 57.59 4.19
N PRO A 612 7.57 58.78 4.77
CA PRO A 612 7.91 59.98 4.00
C PRO A 612 9.26 59.78 3.31
N LEU A 613 9.41 60.43 2.15
CA LEU A 613 10.72 60.51 1.50
C LEU A 613 11.60 61.48 2.31
N ASP A 614 12.56 60.96 3.07
CA ASP A 614 13.43 61.82 3.88
C ASP A 614 14.36 62.65 2.96
N VAL A 615 14.25 63.98 3.07
CA VAL A 615 14.81 64.95 2.11
C VAL A 615 16.35 65.02 2.21
N TYR A 616 16.95 64.42 3.24
CA TYR A 616 18.40 64.35 3.44
C TYR A 616 19.05 63.05 2.93
N SER A 617 18.25 62.12 2.40
CA SER A 617 18.73 60.84 1.86
C SER A 617 18.27 60.69 0.42
N VAL A 618 18.99 61.30 -0.54
CA VAL A 618 18.78 61.03 -1.97
C VAL A 618 19.11 59.58 -2.37
N PHE A 619 19.37 58.69 -1.40
CA PHE A 619 19.43 57.25 -1.55
C PHE A 619 18.45 56.59 -0.59
N GLY A 620 17.61 55.68 -1.08
CA GLY A 620 16.67 54.92 -0.25
C GLY A 620 16.80 53.41 -0.45
N VAL A 621 16.68 52.63 0.63
CA VAL A 621 16.80 51.16 0.60
C VAL A 621 15.59 50.55 -0.11
N ILE A 622 15.83 49.70 -1.10
CA ILE A 622 14.78 49.10 -1.96
C ILE A 622 14.59 47.59 -1.72
N ASN A 623 15.35 46.98 -0.82
CA ASN A 623 15.27 45.56 -0.49
C ASN A 623 15.37 45.28 1.02
N ALA A 624 14.80 46.16 1.85
CA ALA A 624 14.84 45.99 3.30
C ALA A 624 14.21 44.63 3.69
N PRO A 625 14.95 43.73 4.37
CA PRO A 625 14.38 42.50 4.91
C PRO A 625 13.40 42.82 6.04
N GLU A 626 12.45 41.91 6.32
CA GLU A 626 11.47 42.06 7.42
C GLU A 626 12.14 42.28 8.79
N THR A 627 13.37 41.79 8.96
CA THR A 627 14.25 42.04 10.10
C THR A 627 15.68 42.31 9.60
N TYR A 628 16.36 43.33 10.13
CA TYR A 628 17.75 43.64 9.77
C TYR A 628 18.66 42.43 9.93
N ALA A 629 19.56 42.21 8.97
CA ALA A 629 20.46 41.07 8.95
C ALA A 629 21.88 41.50 8.54
N TYR A 630 22.86 41.20 9.39
CA TYR A 630 24.27 41.30 9.05
C TYR A 630 24.64 40.32 7.93
N ASN A 631 25.75 40.59 7.24
CA ASN A 631 26.24 39.81 6.10
C ASN A 631 25.20 39.65 4.96
N THR A 632 24.25 40.58 4.87
CA THR A 632 23.25 40.65 3.81
C THR A 632 23.57 41.83 2.88
N THR A 633 23.47 41.61 1.57
CA THR A 633 23.66 42.67 0.58
C THR A 633 22.41 43.55 0.52
N TYR A 634 22.56 44.77 0.98
CA TYR A 634 21.54 45.81 0.85
C TYR A 634 21.69 46.53 -0.49
N ARG A 635 20.56 47.03 -0.99
CA ARG A 635 20.48 47.84 -2.19
C ARG A 635 19.75 49.12 -1.85
N ALA A 636 20.41 50.24 -2.06
CA ALA A 636 19.80 51.55 -2.06
C ALA A 636 19.81 52.12 -3.48
N LYS A 637 18.75 52.82 -3.86
CA LYS A 637 18.66 53.44 -5.18
C LYS A 637 18.82 54.94 -5.03
N TYR A 638 19.49 55.60 -5.98
CA TYR A 638 19.47 57.06 -6.07
C TYR A 638 18.05 57.52 -6.42
N MET A 639 17.53 58.39 -5.57
CA MET A 639 16.14 58.84 -5.49
C MET A 639 15.95 60.24 -6.08
N GLY A 640 17.04 60.92 -6.47
CA GLY A 640 16.99 62.23 -7.12
C GLY A 640 16.55 62.16 -8.59
N THR A 641 16.22 63.33 -9.14
CA THR A 641 15.65 63.44 -10.50
C THR A 641 16.68 63.33 -11.62
N GLU A 642 17.96 63.43 -11.27
CA GLU A 642 19.06 63.52 -12.21
C GLU A 642 19.48 62.13 -12.68
N THR A 643 19.88 62.06 -13.95
CA THR A 643 20.16 60.80 -14.64
C THR A 643 21.65 60.44 -14.66
N ASP A 644 22.52 61.45 -14.64
CA ASP A 644 23.97 61.28 -14.62
C ASP A 644 24.50 61.51 -13.20
N VAL A 645 24.50 60.43 -12.42
CA VAL A 645 24.89 60.44 -11.02
C VAL A 645 26.03 59.45 -10.84
N GLU A 646 27.10 59.86 -10.19
CA GLU A 646 28.25 59.02 -9.89
C GLU A 646 28.55 59.05 -8.40
N ILE A 647 28.75 57.90 -7.77
CA ILE A 647 29.22 57.86 -6.38
C ILE A 647 30.74 57.97 -6.38
N VAL A 648 31.24 58.98 -5.66
CA VAL A 648 32.66 59.30 -5.50
C VAL A 648 33.24 58.49 -4.36
N ASP A 649 32.54 58.46 -3.23
CA ASP A 649 32.96 57.74 -2.03
C ASP A 649 31.77 57.38 -1.14
N VAL A 650 31.95 56.38 -0.29
CA VAL A 650 31.00 56.03 0.76
C VAL A 650 31.76 55.84 2.07
N GLU A 651 31.39 56.61 3.08
CA GLU A 651 31.92 56.49 4.43
C GLU A 651 30.86 55.87 5.35
N ALA A 652 31.32 55.21 6.42
CA ALA A 652 30.43 54.69 7.46
C ALA A 652 30.68 55.39 8.80
N ASP A 653 29.58 55.72 9.49
CA ASP A 653 29.55 56.33 10.82
C ASP A 653 28.99 55.34 11.84
N HIS A 654 29.85 54.82 12.72
CA HIS A 654 29.44 54.11 13.94
C HIS A 654 29.27 55.14 15.05
N ARG A 655 28.03 55.42 15.43
CA ARG A 655 27.64 56.44 16.43
C ARG A 655 28.28 56.32 17.83
N THR A 656 29.26 55.45 18.09
CA THR A 656 29.83 55.32 19.44
C THR A 656 31.35 55.37 19.64
N HIS A 657 32.31 55.14 18.72
CA HIS A 657 33.73 55.19 19.17
C HIS A 657 34.90 55.57 18.21
N TYR A 658 34.74 55.93 16.93
CA TYR A 658 35.84 56.50 16.10
C TYR A 658 35.31 57.42 14.98
N PRO A 659 36.08 58.44 14.50
CA PRO A 659 35.69 59.26 13.36
C PRO A 659 35.68 58.45 12.04
N TYR A 660 34.85 58.91 11.09
CA TYR A 660 34.56 58.34 9.76
C TYR A 660 35.68 57.50 9.13
N TYR A 661 35.32 56.33 8.58
CA TYR A 661 36.25 55.46 7.84
C TYR A 661 35.70 55.07 6.46
N PRO A 662 36.58 54.85 5.46
CA PRO A 662 36.18 54.41 4.13
C PRO A 662 35.43 53.08 4.19
N PHE A 663 34.27 53.03 3.54
CA PHE A 663 33.50 51.80 3.44
C PHE A 663 33.92 51.06 2.16
N ASP A 664 34.66 49.96 2.28
CA ASP A 664 35.28 49.32 1.10
C ASP A 664 34.38 48.33 0.35
N THR A 665 33.20 48.03 0.88
CA THR A 665 32.29 46.97 0.36
C THR A 665 30.99 47.54 -0.20
N TRP A 666 31.13 48.35 -1.24
CA TRP A 666 30.02 48.82 -2.05
C TRP A 666 30.33 48.80 -3.55
N SER A 667 29.27 48.86 -4.35
CA SER A 667 29.35 49.04 -5.79
C SER A 667 28.16 49.87 -6.26
N TYR A 668 28.38 50.72 -7.25
CA TYR A 668 27.33 51.54 -7.82
C TYR A 668 27.11 51.21 -9.29
N ASN A 669 25.89 50.81 -9.62
CA ASN A 669 25.48 50.59 -10.99
C ASN A 669 24.84 51.87 -11.54
N LYS A 670 25.56 52.56 -12.44
CA LYS A 670 25.10 53.82 -13.06
C LYS A 670 23.82 53.65 -13.90
N SER A 671 23.64 52.52 -14.60
CA SER A 671 22.47 52.33 -15.47
C SER A 671 21.18 52.09 -14.67
N THR A 672 21.28 51.36 -13.56
CA THR A 672 20.14 51.11 -12.66
C THR A 672 20.05 52.11 -11.52
N ARG A 673 21.03 53.02 -11.40
CA ARG A 673 21.20 54.00 -10.32
C ARG A 673 21.14 53.37 -8.93
N THR A 674 21.71 52.17 -8.79
CA THR A 674 21.60 51.36 -7.57
C THR A 674 22.96 51.20 -6.92
N LEU A 675 23.06 51.63 -5.66
CA LEU A 675 24.15 51.36 -4.73
C LEU A 675 23.89 50.02 -4.05
N SER A 676 24.77 49.05 -4.24
CA SER A 676 24.76 47.79 -3.50
C SER A 676 25.88 47.83 -2.46
N PHE A 677 25.57 47.49 -1.22
CA PHE A 677 26.52 47.55 -0.12
C PHE A 677 26.29 46.38 0.85
N LEU A 678 27.38 45.86 1.43
CA LEU A 678 27.32 44.74 2.37
C LEU A 678 27.55 45.26 3.77
N ILE A 679 26.56 45.14 4.65
CA ILE A 679 26.78 45.46 6.07
C ILE A 679 27.48 44.25 6.73
N PRO A 680 28.75 44.39 7.19
CA PRO A 680 29.47 43.30 7.82
C PRO A 680 28.92 42.99 9.20
N ASP A 681 29.12 41.76 9.67
CA ASP A 681 28.77 41.34 11.02
C ASP A 681 29.42 42.21 12.10
N HIS A 682 28.63 42.59 13.10
CA HIS A 682 29.05 43.51 14.14
C HIS A 682 28.50 43.09 15.51
N PRO A 683 29.30 43.14 16.60
CA PRO A 683 28.92 42.61 17.92
C PRO A 683 27.84 43.41 18.66
N LEU A 684 27.33 44.52 18.11
CA LEU A 684 26.32 45.39 18.73
C LEU A 684 25.28 45.83 17.70
N VAL A 685 23.99 45.75 18.05
CA VAL A 685 22.84 46.08 17.19
C VAL A 685 22.60 47.60 17.20
N PHE A 686 22.95 48.29 16.11
CA PHE A 686 22.76 49.74 15.95
C PHE A 686 22.32 50.11 14.53
N ASP A 687 21.83 51.34 14.37
CA ASP A 687 21.54 51.93 13.06
C ASP A 687 22.84 52.17 12.28
N TYR A 688 22.93 51.63 11.07
CA TYR A 688 24.08 51.80 10.21
C TYR A 688 23.93 53.08 9.39
N LYS A 689 24.77 54.09 9.61
CA LYS A 689 24.73 55.36 8.88
C LYS A 689 25.84 55.40 7.84
N LEU A 690 25.45 55.42 6.56
CA LEU A 690 26.34 55.64 5.43
C LEU A 690 26.28 57.11 5.02
N ILE A 691 27.43 57.67 4.70
CA ILE A 691 27.61 59.01 4.13
C ILE A 691 28.11 58.82 2.71
N ILE A 692 27.31 59.21 1.73
CA ILE A 692 27.52 58.93 0.32
C ILE A 692 27.92 60.24 -0.36
N HIS A 693 29.16 60.32 -0.80
CA HIS A 693 29.68 61.43 -1.60
C HIS A 693 29.42 61.14 -3.07
N TYR A 694 28.80 62.08 -3.80
CA TYR A 694 28.37 61.84 -5.17
C TYR A 694 28.48 63.09 -6.05
N LYS A 695 28.56 62.84 -7.37
CA LYS A 695 28.54 63.84 -8.43
C LYS A 695 27.22 63.77 -9.18
N VAL A 696 26.75 64.93 -9.61
CA VAL A 696 25.60 65.09 -10.49
C VAL A 696 26.06 65.85 -11.73
N ASN A 697 25.89 65.26 -12.91
CA ASN A 697 26.33 65.81 -14.19
C ASN A 697 27.82 66.23 -14.18
N GLY A 698 28.68 65.42 -13.53
CA GLY A 698 30.11 65.67 -13.39
C GLY A 698 30.53 66.68 -12.32
N VAL A 699 29.60 67.31 -11.60
CA VAL A 699 29.88 68.26 -10.51
C VAL A 699 29.65 67.61 -9.16
N GLU A 700 30.59 67.76 -8.23
CA GLU A 700 30.52 67.19 -6.88
C GLU A 700 29.50 67.94 -6.03
N VAL A 701 28.64 67.19 -5.35
CA VAL A 701 27.63 67.75 -4.46
C VAL A 701 28.28 68.06 -3.12
N GLU A 702 28.12 69.31 -2.67
CA GLU A 702 28.80 69.84 -1.48
C GLU A 702 28.34 69.16 -0.18
N GLU A 703 27.05 68.80 -0.08
CA GLU A 703 26.51 68.04 1.04
C GLU A 703 26.33 66.55 0.66
N PRO A 704 27.02 65.61 1.34
CA PRO A 704 26.87 64.19 1.04
C PRO A 704 25.50 63.67 1.47
N ALA A 705 25.00 62.66 0.76
CA ALA A 705 23.74 62.02 1.10
C ALA A 705 23.92 61.13 2.33
N ILE A 706 22.97 61.17 3.26
CA ILE A 706 22.99 60.31 4.45
C ILE A 706 22.01 59.17 4.23
N LEU A 707 22.46 57.92 4.35
CA LEU A 707 21.60 56.75 4.31
C LEU A 707 21.66 56.01 5.65
N ILE A 708 20.52 55.89 6.33
CA ILE A 708 20.44 55.16 7.60
C ILE A 708 19.73 53.82 7.36
N VAL A 709 20.33 52.74 7.86
CA VAL A 709 19.73 51.40 7.90
C VAL A 709 19.50 51.02 9.36
N SER A 710 18.26 51.20 9.84
CA SER A 710 17.88 51.01 11.25
C SER A 710 17.08 49.72 11.50
N ASN A 711 17.03 49.32 12.78
CA ASN A 711 16.28 48.16 13.26
C ASN A 711 15.02 48.56 14.09
N PHE A 712 14.80 49.86 14.30
CA PHE A 712 13.73 50.37 15.15
C PHE A 712 12.63 51.05 14.32
N PRO A 713 11.35 50.76 14.57
CA PRO A 713 10.28 51.62 14.06
C PRO A 713 10.41 52.99 14.75
N ASP A 714 10.71 54.03 13.97
CA ASP A 714 10.93 55.39 14.50
C ASP A 714 9.79 55.83 15.43
N THR A 715 10.16 56.22 16.64
CA THR A 715 9.29 56.95 17.58
C THR A 715 9.35 58.43 17.19
N PRO A 716 8.24 59.20 17.16
CA PRO A 716 8.26 60.57 16.66
C PRO A 716 9.12 61.47 17.54
N ALA A 717 9.88 62.37 16.92
CA ALA A 717 10.56 63.45 17.61
C ALA A 717 9.54 64.31 18.38
N SER A 718 9.66 64.34 19.71
CA SER A 718 8.97 65.32 20.56
C SER A 718 9.82 65.67 21.76
N GLN A 719 9.95 66.99 21.97
CA GLN A 719 10.44 67.70 23.16
C GLN A 719 11.96 67.78 23.36
N THR A 720 12.53 68.81 22.74
CA THR A 720 13.47 69.69 23.44
C THR A 720 12.82 70.15 24.76
N THR A 721 13.26 69.59 25.87
CA THR A 721 13.22 70.31 27.15
C THR A 721 14.63 70.80 27.41
N ASP A 722 14.77 72.13 27.39
CA ASP A 722 15.91 72.83 27.95
C ASP A 722 16.16 72.31 29.38
N THR A 723 17.36 71.79 29.62
CA THR A 723 17.98 71.93 30.93
C THR A 723 19.45 72.19 30.71
N ALA A 724 19.81 73.47 30.84
CA ALA A 724 21.18 73.94 30.89
C ALA A 724 21.92 73.22 32.03
N ILE A 725 23.13 72.76 31.74
CA ILE A 725 24.17 72.54 32.74
C ILE A 725 25.32 73.46 32.39
N GLY A 726 25.51 74.48 33.21
CA GLY A 726 26.67 75.36 33.24
C GLY A 726 26.53 76.27 34.46
N GLU A 727 27.29 75.96 35.51
CA GLU A 727 27.57 76.71 36.76
C GLU A 727 26.41 77.35 37.54
#